data_AF-A0A7S3ANN6-F1
#
_entry.id   AF-A0A7S3ANN6-F1
#
_cell.length_a   1.000
_cell.length_b   1.000
_cell.length_c   1.000
_cell.angle_alpha   90.00
_cell.angle_beta   90.00
_cell.angle_gamma   90.00
#
_symmetry.space_group_name_H-M   'P 1'
#
loop_
_entity.id
_entity.type
_entity.pdbx_description
1 polymer ?
#
loop_
_entity_poly.entity_id
_entity_poly.type
_entity_poly.pdbx_seq_one_letter_code
_entity_poly.pdbx_strand_id
1 'polypeptide(L)'
;MAIDVDFVPFPAPSPSVRLRRTVINHDVRRGSPNVLVLAAFEETEKVSKSSDQSFFDKQRLRQAVQSGEVIGFASAVYDAGHRCDHVNKFLSTSVAYEVQYEFGCEPYTLVPRTMAHAYEERFVGYGKDRVSWNYELAAKGARFIVPPDSFLVHFKTYDNGPKKKQYGHFPTDWMLGESCWAEFRDRVQASYNYSLYTCHQKSIDGLRRGKFERCVAEEERLCVAPFCSPDVSTFRYFKGQFRHNRSLISHFGLPPPKPRRRSGVNYREAGLVLLGCETCGVPDLWRTLLLTKEFAAAAVDAGEPSWRERQVHYFDHETRYLLGHQWYLQRWPLPQGGVRALGMDGSATYLHSPSAALRIAATLHPSAALLVLLRDPTNRALRRWRELARRVDYTRGASFEAKMLTEGSALSRCFEGDYEPRKIESGVSSKTAQLWERCVASVCGIRGCIMGEGVYAPQLAIWQRTAGHFRWIILPEESLRVSPAEALRHIFASLRIPPPQDLPCLASQLAEWAQQKNDSIASSRLPAAPSTELSHGFLQAFFARYNAPLSDQIQQVDANSAPLWRDISWISSKQQEQVLSGPDGLRTLQAKAHALRNLLAERGDASLKGLTVSSAGWVVGPRPSVFVLGARDSGADSVIELLLAQPGMCGGALRLFDDDLRYVNGLPAAIQRIARIGRNVSRKGFSARRSALGGACSSYLDSSPYLHSRWAPLRIYSALRHEYKGLRFIVVLRDPIERAMRHWKSLQATSSRLSVRQSIKRAGGGDTARLHELHGYLNGSSFLKKVRQEASQLQECFEAHRRSASHRTQAPDVSREEWEQCTTVACNWYECVVGLGMYAPQLRGWLRYFDPHQFLLLEAHRLLSEPMQVAKQIQAFLRMPVLASIELLQGQDNMSHAALGDPARRLLQRFYSRFNVQTRTLFREFAGGPDLDLAASQAS
;
A
#
# COMPACT_ATOMS: atom_id res chain seq x y z
N MET A 1 30.08 -13.78 -36.67
CA MET A 1 30.78 -14.03 -35.40
C MET A 1 30.36 -12.94 -34.43
N ALA A 2 30.14 -13.26 -33.17
CA ALA A 2 29.99 -12.26 -32.11
C ALA A 2 31.31 -12.24 -31.33
N ILE A 3 31.78 -11.05 -31.00
CA ILE A 3 33.03 -10.80 -30.28
C ILE A 3 32.63 -9.99 -29.05
N ASP A 4 32.67 -10.62 -27.88
CA ASP A 4 32.47 -9.95 -26.57
C ASP A 4 33.84 -9.46 -26.08
N VAL A 5 34.28 -8.29 -26.56
CA VAL A 5 35.60 -7.78 -26.17
C VAL A 5 35.58 -6.25 -26.08
N ASP A 6 35.72 -5.73 -24.85
CA ASP A 6 36.03 -4.31 -24.55
C ASP A 6 37.48 -3.93 -24.89
N PHE A 7 38.27 -4.91 -25.36
CA PHE A 7 39.71 -4.87 -25.61
C PHE A 7 40.07 -5.09 -27.09
N VAL A 8 41.23 -4.59 -27.49
CA VAL A 8 41.83 -4.91 -28.79
C VAL A 8 42.63 -6.20 -28.64
N PRO A 9 42.38 -7.26 -29.44
CA PRO A 9 43.17 -8.47 -29.40
C PRO A 9 44.63 -8.21 -29.80
N PHE A 10 45.56 -8.88 -29.15
CA PHE A 10 46.98 -8.83 -29.48
C PHE A 10 47.42 -10.08 -30.23
N PRO A 11 48.42 -9.97 -31.12
CA PRO A 11 49.31 -8.81 -31.31
C PRO A 11 48.77 -7.69 -32.24
N ALA A 12 49.04 -6.43 -31.87
CA ALA A 12 48.91 -5.23 -32.71
C ALA A 12 50.18 -5.06 -33.60
N PRO A 13 50.13 -4.44 -34.80
CA PRO A 13 49.07 -3.58 -35.36
C PRO A 13 48.08 -4.25 -36.33
N SER A 14 48.21 -5.56 -36.62
CA SER A 14 47.25 -6.31 -37.47
C SER A 14 46.46 -7.42 -36.74
N PRO A 15 45.78 -7.15 -35.60
CA PRO A 15 45.02 -8.16 -34.85
C PRO A 15 43.96 -8.88 -35.68
N SER A 16 43.30 -8.14 -36.57
CA SER A 16 42.16 -8.62 -37.34
C SER A 16 42.54 -9.69 -38.36
N VAL A 17 43.74 -9.65 -38.94
CA VAL A 17 44.21 -10.62 -39.95
C VAL A 17 44.60 -11.94 -39.29
N ARG A 18 45.38 -11.88 -38.21
CA ARG A 18 45.82 -13.08 -37.49
C ARG A 18 44.64 -13.79 -36.84
N LEU A 19 43.75 -13.05 -36.17
CA LEU A 19 42.56 -13.62 -35.55
C LEU A 19 41.61 -14.28 -36.59
N ARG A 20 41.43 -13.67 -37.76
CA ARG A 20 40.67 -14.28 -38.86
C ARG A 20 41.27 -15.60 -39.33
N ARG A 21 42.60 -15.68 -39.45
CA ARG A 21 43.30 -16.93 -39.79
C ARG A 21 43.11 -17.98 -38.69
N THR A 22 43.20 -17.58 -37.42
CA THR A 22 42.97 -18.47 -36.28
C THR A 22 41.55 -19.03 -36.25
N VAL A 23 40.53 -18.21 -36.54
CA VAL A 23 39.12 -18.64 -36.69
C VAL A 23 38.96 -19.68 -37.81
N ILE A 24 39.58 -19.44 -38.96
CA ILE A 24 39.52 -20.36 -40.12
C ILE A 24 40.23 -21.69 -39.79
N ASN A 25 41.43 -21.62 -39.22
CA ASN A 25 42.26 -22.80 -38.93
C ASN A 25 41.63 -23.75 -37.89
N HIS A 26 40.81 -23.23 -36.98
CA HIS A 26 40.14 -24.01 -35.93
C HIS A 26 38.68 -24.33 -36.26
N ASP A 27 38.28 -24.14 -37.52
CA ASP A 27 36.93 -24.41 -38.03
C ASP A 27 35.80 -23.77 -37.21
N VAL A 28 35.98 -22.51 -36.80
CA VAL A 28 35.00 -21.75 -36.01
C VAL A 28 33.94 -21.18 -36.96
N ARG A 29 33.07 -22.06 -37.46
CA ARG A 29 32.03 -21.75 -38.45
C ARG A 29 30.66 -22.28 -38.01
N ARG A 30 29.63 -21.91 -38.77
CA ARG A 30 28.24 -22.36 -38.55
C ARG A 30 28.18 -23.89 -38.55
N GLY A 31 27.66 -24.47 -37.46
CA GLY A 31 27.50 -25.92 -37.29
C GLY A 31 28.69 -26.63 -36.61
N SER A 32 29.82 -25.96 -36.45
CA SER A 32 30.96 -26.49 -35.69
C SER A 32 30.76 -26.24 -34.19
N PRO A 33 31.15 -27.18 -33.30
CA PRO A 33 31.13 -26.98 -31.86
C PRO A 33 32.31 -26.11 -31.36
N ASN A 34 33.26 -25.78 -32.22
CA ASN A 34 34.51 -25.13 -31.81
C ASN A 34 34.30 -23.65 -31.49
N VAL A 35 34.83 -23.21 -30.34
CA VAL A 35 34.88 -21.81 -29.90
C VAL A 35 36.31 -21.43 -29.53
N LEU A 36 36.75 -20.21 -29.83
CA LEU A 36 38.07 -19.77 -29.37
C LEU A 36 37.97 -19.09 -28.02
N VAL A 37 38.93 -19.36 -27.16
CA VAL A 37 39.10 -18.72 -25.85
C VAL A 37 40.34 -17.85 -25.91
N LEU A 38 40.21 -16.55 -25.71
CA LEU A 38 41.37 -15.64 -25.68
C LEU A 38 41.90 -15.54 -24.26
N ALA A 39 43.15 -15.97 -24.05
CA ALA A 39 43.84 -15.79 -22.78
C ALA A 39 43.92 -14.29 -22.44
N ALA A 40 43.56 -13.91 -21.22
CA ALA A 40 43.42 -12.51 -20.83
C ALA A 40 44.35 -12.12 -19.68
N PHE A 41 44.87 -10.90 -19.76
CA PHE A 41 45.84 -10.34 -18.84
C PHE A 41 45.49 -8.89 -18.46
N GLU A 42 46.02 -8.40 -17.34
CA GLU A 42 45.83 -7.01 -16.88
C GLU A 42 47.11 -6.38 -16.33
N GLU A 43 47.23 -5.07 -16.48
CA GLU A 43 48.37 -4.27 -16.01
C GLU A 43 48.32 -4.01 -14.49
N THR A 44 49.45 -4.18 -13.80
CA THR A 44 49.57 -3.89 -12.36
C THR A 44 49.88 -2.41 -12.09
N GLU A 45 49.67 -1.95 -10.85
CA GLU A 45 49.92 -0.54 -10.47
C GLU A 45 51.40 -0.13 -10.52
N LYS A 46 52.31 -1.07 -10.79
CA LYS A 46 53.76 -0.83 -10.86
C LYS A 46 54.22 -0.22 -12.19
N VAL A 47 53.35 -0.08 -13.19
CA VAL A 47 53.76 0.36 -14.53
C VAL A 47 53.84 1.88 -14.65
N SER A 48 55.01 2.38 -15.06
CA SER A 48 55.22 3.79 -15.39
C SER A 48 54.56 4.10 -16.74
N LYS A 49 53.98 5.30 -16.90
CA LYS A 49 53.12 5.75 -18.02
C LYS A 49 53.77 5.81 -19.42
N SER A 50 54.58 4.84 -19.85
CA SER A 50 55.35 4.95 -21.11
C SER A 50 55.59 3.67 -21.93
N SER A 51 54.76 2.62 -21.80
CA SER A 51 54.88 1.45 -22.68
C SER A 51 54.09 1.65 -23.99
N ASP A 52 54.82 1.71 -25.10
CA ASP A 52 54.30 1.80 -26.46
C ASP A 52 53.43 0.57 -26.79
N GLN A 53 52.11 0.76 -26.82
CA GLN A 53 51.11 -0.31 -26.99
C GLN A 53 51.05 -0.87 -28.43
N SER A 54 51.82 -0.29 -29.35
CA SER A 54 51.77 -0.59 -30.78
C SER A 54 52.44 -1.92 -31.17
N PHE A 55 53.28 -2.50 -30.29
CA PHE A 55 54.00 -3.76 -30.55
C PHE A 55 54.05 -4.67 -29.30
N PHE A 56 52.95 -5.37 -29.03
CA PHE A 56 52.81 -6.26 -27.87
C PHE A 56 52.53 -7.69 -28.33
N ASP A 57 53.59 -8.51 -28.40
CA ASP A 57 53.50 -9.92 -28.78
C ASP A 57 53.61 -10.87 -27.56
N LYS A 58 53.51 -12.18 -27.80
CA LYS A 58 53.54 -13.16 -26.71
C LYS A 58 54.89 -13.20 -25.98
N GLN A 59 56.00 -12.88 -26.65
CA GLN A 59 57.31 -12.83 -26.01
C GLN A 59 57.40 -11.63 -25.06
N ARG A 60 56.90 -10.47 -25.49
CA ARG A 60 56.80 -9.27 -24.63
C ARG A 60 55.84 -9.49 -23.46
N LEU A 61 54.70 -10.15 -23.71
CA LEU A 61 53.76 -10.55 -22.66
C LEU A 61 54.45 -11.43 -21.61
N ARG A 62 55.22 -12.45 -22.02
CA ARG A 62 55.96 -13.30 -21.07
C ARG A 62 56.92 -12.49 -20.20
N GLN A 63 57.65 -11.54 -20.79
CA GLN A 63 58.55 -10.66 -20.04
C GLN A 63 57.79 -9.76 -19.04
N ALA A 64 56.65 -9.21 -19.47
CA ALA A 64 55.79 -8.40 -18.62
C ALA A 64 55.19 -9.19 -17.44
N VAL A 65 54.82 -10.46 -17.67
CA VAL A 65 54.36 -11.36 -16.61
C VAL A 65 55.50 -11.74 -15.64
N GLN A 66 56.71 -12.01 -16.16
CA GLN A 66 57.87 -12.34 -15.33
C GLN A 66 58.35 -11.16 -14.47
N SER A 67 58.26 -9.93 -14.98
CA SER A 67 58.58 -8.71 -14.24
C SER A 67 57.47 -8.27 -13.28
N GLY A 68 56.28 -8.87 -13.37
CA GLY A 68 55.11 -8.51 -12.57
C GLY A 68 54.42 -7.22 -13.02
N GLU A 69 54.76 -6.70 -14.21
CA GLU A 69 54.05 -5.58 -14.86
C GLU A 69 52.63 -5.98 -15.28
N VAL A 70 52.45 -7.25 -15.65
CA VAL A 70 51.18 -7.82 -16.10
C VAL A 70 50.89 -9.09 -15.32
N ILE A 71 49.64 -9.31 -14.94
CA ILE A 71 49.16 -10.55 -14.32
C ILE A 71 47.99 -11.12 -15.11
N GLY A 72 47.53 -12.33 -14.76
CA GLY A 72 46.29 -12.88 -15.30
C GLY A 72 45.11 -11.95 -15.01
N PHE A 73 44.19 -11.81 -15.96
CA PHE A 73 43.09 -10.85 -15.83
C PHE A 73 42.23 -11.15 -14.59
N ALA A 74 41.96 -10.11 -13.79
CA ALA A 74 41.23 -10.17 -12.54
C ALA A 74 41.73 -11.22 -11.52
N SER A 75 42.94 -11.78 -11.69
CA SER A 75 43.41 -12.91 -10.87
C SER A 75 43.60 -12.54 -9.40
N ALA A 76 43.79 -11.26 -9.10
CA ALA A 76 43.90 -10.75 -7.73
C ALA A 76 42.55 -10.64 -6.99
N VAL A 77 41.42 -10.61 -7.73
CA VAL A 77 40.08 -10.35 -7.17
C VAL A 77 39.16 -11.57 -7.34
N TYR A 78 39.24 -12.26 -8.49
CA TYR A 78 38.46 -13.44 -8.81
C TYR A 78 39.28 -14.45 -9.62
N ASP A 79 40.26 -15.10 -8.98
CA ASP A 79 41.15 -16.10 -9.59
C ASP A 79 40.40 -17.23 -10.35
N ALA A 80 39.22 -17.63 -9.88
CA ALA A 80 38.40 -18.63 -10.56
C ALA A 80 37.82 -18.15 -11.90
N GLY A 81 37.67 -16.84 -12.10
CA GLY A 81 37.05 -16.24 -13.29
C GLY A 81 37.84 -16.46 -14.58
N HIS A 82 39.16 -16.64 -14.51
CA HIS A 82 39.98 -16.89 -15.70
C HIS A 82 40.75 -18.21 -15.64
N ARG A 83 40.53 -19.04 -14.62
CA ARG A 83 41.28 -20.30 -14.45
C ARG A 83 41.23 -21.22 -15.67
N CYS A 84 40.10 -21.25 -16.39
CA CYS A 84 39.87 -22.10 -17.55
C CYS A 84 40.59 -21.65 -18.84
N ASP A 85 41.19 -20.45 -18.90
CA ASP A 85 42.06 -20.08 -20.04
C ASP A 85 43.51 -20.60 -19.85
N HIS A 86 43.86 -21.04 -18.64
CA HIS A 86 45.17 -21.57 -18.25
C HIS A 86 46.32 -20.66 -18.69
N VAL A 87 46.31 -19.39 -18.31
CA VAL A 87 47.35 -18.40 -18.70
C VAL A 87 48.81 -18.90 -18.61
N ASN A 88 49.17 -19.72 -17.61
CA ASN A 88 50.52 -20.29 -17.49
C ASN A 88 50.85 -21.29 -18.62
N LYS A 89 49.88 -22.12 -19.00
CA LYS A 89 49.99 -23.03 -20.15
C LYS A 89 50.01 -22.23 -21.45
N PHE A 90 49.17 -21.19 -21.55
CA PHE A 90 49.19 -20.27 -22.67
C PHE A 90 50.61 -19.70 -22.86
N LEU A 91 51.23 -19.12 -21.83
CA LEU A 91 52.55 -18.48 -21.93
C LEU A 91 53.68 -19.43 -22.39
N SER A 92 53.56 -20.73 -22.16
CA SER A 92 54.59 -21.72 -22.51
C SER A 92 54.36 -22.46 -23.83
N THR A 93 53.11 -22.60 -24.28
CA THR A 93 52.78 -23.36 -25.50
C THR A 93 52.92 -22.54 -26.79
N SER A 94 53.27 -23.22 -27.89
CA SER A 94 53.22 -22.70 -29.27
C SER A 94 52.08 -23.29 -30.09
N VAL A 95 51.33 -24.25 -29.54
CA VAL A 95 50.22 -24.96 -30.21
C VAL A 95 48.92 -24.67 -29.48
N ALA A 96 47.84 -24.56 -30.24
CA ALA A 96 46.50 -24.41 -29.68
C ALA A 96 46.12 -25.63 -28.83
N TYR A 97 45.37 -25.41 -27.77
CA TYR A 97 44.95 -26.48 -26.87
C TYR A 97 43.49 -26.34 -26.50
N GLU A 98 42.83 -27.48 -26.35
CA GLU A 98 41.48 -27.53 -25.82
C GLU A 98 41.49 -27.42 -24.29
N VAL A 99 40.51 -26.71 -23.77
CA VAL A 99 40.21 -26.58 -22.35
C VAL A 99 38.76 -26.99 -22.12
N GLN A 100 38.46 -27.46 -20.92
CA GLN A 100 37.08 -27.66 -20.51
C GLN A 100 36.59 -26.43 -19.75
N TYR A 101 35.28 -26.17 -19.85
CA TYR A 101 34.68 -25.14 -19.03
C TYR A 101 34.75 -25.55 -17.55
N GLU A 102 35.34 -24.69 -16.72
CA GLU A 102 35.33 -24.82 -15.27
C GLU A 102 34.23 -23.93 -14.68
N PHE A 103 33.51 -24.44 -13.68
CA PHE A 103 32.45 -23.69 -13.02
C PHE A 103 32.95 -22.37 -12.45
N GLY A 104 32.28 -21.27 -12.80
CA GLY A 104 32.65 -19.92 -12.35
C GLY A 104 33.58 -19.19 -13.32
N CYS A 105 34.12 -19.86 -14.33
CA CYS A 105 34.98 -19.22 -15.30
C CYS A 105 34.18 -18.29 -16.24
N GLU A 106 34.75 -17.15 -16.57
CA GLU A 106 34.24 -16.10 -17.46
C GLU A 106 35.27 -15.69 -18.53
N PRO A 107 35.81 -16.65 -19.32
CA PRO A 107 36.83 -16.30 -20.29
C PRO A 107 36.23 -15.52 -21.47
N TYR A 108 37.07 -14.78 -22.19
CA TYR A 108 36.66 -14.10 -23.43
C TYR A 108 36.60 -15.11 -24.56
N THR A 109 35.43 -15.25 -25.19
CA THR A 109 35.20 -16.25 -26.24
C THR A 109 34.83 -15.65 -27.59
N LEU A 110 35.29 -16.33 -28.66
CA LEU A 110 34.88 -16.07 -30.04
C LEU A 110 34.06 -17.25 -30.54
N VAL A 111 32.80 -16.98 -30.86
CA VAL A 111 31.83 -18.03 -31.19
C VAL A 111 31.21 -17.84 -32.58
N PRO A 112 30.82 -18.93 -33.26
CA PRO A 112 29.92 -18.85 -34.40
C PRO A 112 28.62 -18.17 -33.97
N ARG A 113 28.06 -17.28 -34.81
CA ARG A 113 26.80 -16.57 -34.48
C ARG A 113 25.64 -17.54 -34.20
N THR A 114 25.71 -18.77 -34.72
CA THR A 114 24.71 -19.81 -34.47
C THR A 114 24.81 -20.47 -33.09
N MET A 115 25.95 -20.39 -32.40
CA MET A 115 26.12 -20.88 -31.03
C MET A 115 25.88 -19.78 -29.98
N ALA A 116 26.07 -18.52 -30.38
CA ALA A 116 25.76 -17.36 -29.54
C ALA A 116 24.29 -17.39 -29.07
N HIS A 117 24.06 -16.99 -27.82
CA HIS A 117 22.73 -16.82 -27.24
C HIS A 117 22.49 -15.35 -26.86
N ALA A 118 21.44 -15.06 -26.10
CA ALA A 118 21.33 -13.77 -25.44
C ALA A 118 21.99 -13.87 -24.06
N TYR A 119 22.61 -12.80 -23.57
CA TYR A 119 23.05 -12.77 -22.19
C TYR A 119 21.84 -12.98 -21.29
N GLU A 120 22.06 -13.73 -20.23
CA GLU A 120 21.01 -13.93 -19.25
C GLU A 120 20.77 -12.61 -18.53
N GLU A 121 19.64 -11.98 -18.86
CA GLU A 121 19.26 -10.67 -18.33
C GLU A 121 19.13 -10.73 -16.80
N ARG A 122 18.98 -11.93 -16.22
CA ARG A 122 19.00 -12.14 -14.77
C ARG A 122 20.31 -11.77 -14.05
N PHE A 123 21.39 -11.51 -14.78
CA PHE A 123 22.68 -11.16 -14.18
C PHE A 123 23.14 -9.74 -14.50
N VAL A 124 22.31 -8.96 -15.22
CA VAL A 124 22.64 -7.57 -15.60
C VAL A 124 22.77 -6.70 -14.36
N GLY A 125 23.96 -6.14 -14.14
CA GLY A 125 24.24 -5.25 -13.01
C GLY A 125 24.53 -5.94 -11.66
N TYR A 126 24.41 -7.27 -11.59
CA TYR A 126 24.62 -8.07 -10.36
C TYR A 126 25.82 -9.03 -10.44
N GLY A 127 26.65 -8.91 -11.49
CA GLY A 127 27.74 -9.86 -11.77
C GLY A 127 27.24 -11.23 -12.26
N LYS A 128 28.16 -12.09 -12.71
CA LYS A 128 27.91 -13.45 -13.28
C LYS A 128 27.27 -13.51 -14.66
N ASP A 129 27.11 -12.39 -15.34
CA ASP A 129 26.66 -12.31 -16.73
C ASP A 129 27.54 -13.15 -17.67
N ARG A 130 28.87 -12.93 -17.68
CA ARG A 130 29.80 -13.73 -18.50
C ARG A 130 29.98 -15.17 -18.01
N VAL A 131 29.85 -15.40 -16.70
CA VAL A 131 29.88 -16.75 -16.12
C VAL A 131 28.68 -17.56 -16.64
N SER A 132 27.48 -16.96 -16.62
CA SER A 132 26.25 -17.59 -17.13
C SER A 132 26.32 -17.86 -18.63
N TRP A 133 26.85 -16.91 -19.40
CA TRP A 133 27.03 -17.07 -20.84
C TRP A 133 27.94 -18.25 -21.19
N ASN A 134 29.12 -18.32 -20.57
CA ASN A 134 30.05 -19.41 -20.83
C ASN A 134 29.54 -20.77 -20.30
N TYR A 135 28.77 -20.77 -19.21
CA TYR A 135 28.09 -21.97 -18.70
C TYR A 135 27.09 -22.53 -19.71
N GLU A 136 26.25 -21.69 -20.32
CA GLU A 136 25.29 -22.13 -21.33
C GLU A 136 25.96 -22.48 -22.67
N LEU A 137 27.08 -21.82 -23.04
CA LEU A 137 27.90 -22.26 -24.18
C LEU A 137 28.41 -23.70 -23.98
N ALA A 138 28.92 -24.02 -22.79
CA ALA A 138 29.37 -25.36 -22.45
C ALA A 138 28.21 -26.37 -22.49
N ALA A 139 27.04 -25.99 -21.99
CA ALA A 139 25.83 -26.82 -22.04
C ALA A 139 25.38 -27.16 -23.48
N LYS A 140 25.68 -26.29 -24.45
CA LYS A 140 25.43 -26.52 -25.89
C LYS A 140 26.47 -27.41 -26.56
N GLY A 141 27.43 -27.96 -25.80
CA GLY A 141 28.51 -28.81 -26.33
C GLY A 141 29.63 -28.04 -27.01
N ALA A 142 29.87 -26.77 -26.64
CA ALA A 142 30.99 -26.02 -27.16
C ALA A 142 32.33 -26.63 -26.75
N ARG A 143 33.27 -26.71 -27.71
CA ARG A 143 34.67 -27.11 -27.51
C ARG A 143 35.54 -25.88 -27.42
N PHE A 144 36.06 -25.60 -26.23
CA PHE A 144 36.80 -24.39 -25.92
C PHE A 144 38.27 -24.56 -26.32
N ILE A 145 38.73 -23.81 -27.32
CA ILE A 145 40.07 -23.91 -27.87
C ILE A 145 40.83 -22.61 -27.58
N VAL A 146 41.92 -22.68 -26.83
CA VAL A 146 42.80 -21.53 -26.61
C VAL A 146 43.84 -21.48 -27.73
N PRO A 147 43.83 -20.47 -28.62
CA PRO A 147 44.86 -20.31 -29.63
C PRO A 147 46.15 -19.79 -28.99
N PRO A 148 47.33 -20.17 -29.47
CA PRO A 148 48.60 -19.82 -28.82
C PRO A 148 49.08 -18.42 -29.18
N ASP A 149 48.50 -17.78 -30.20
CA ASP A 149 49.04 -16.58 -30.86
C ASP A 149 48.13 -15.35 -30.78
N SER A 150 47.02 -15.46 -30.05
CA SER A 150 46.00 -14.42 -29.88
C SER A 150 45.60 -14.31 -28.41
N PHE A 151 45.65 -13.10 -27.84
CA PHE A 151 45.38 -12.86 -26.40
C PHE A 151 44.87 -11.43 -26.15
N LEU A 152 44.44 -11.13 -24.92
CA LEU A 152 43.94 -9.83 -24.50
C LEU A 152 44.79 -9.23 -23.37
N VAL A 153 44.94 -7.91 -23.36
CA VAL A 153 45.57 -7.16 -22.27
C VAL A 153 44.73 -5.93 -21.94
N HIS A 154 44.35 -5.77 -20.67
CA HIS A 154 43.67 -4.59 -20.16
C HIS A 154 44.68 -3.57 -19.61
N PHE A 155 44.71 -2.38 -20.21
CA PHE A 155 45.58 -1.25 -19.78
C PHE A 155 44.78 -0.22 -18.98
N LYS A 156 45.33 0.25 -17.85
CA LYS A 156 44.62 1.15 -16.91
C LYS A 156 44.46 2.60 -17.40
N THR A 157 44.85 2.93 -18.62
CA THR A 157 44.92 4.31 -19.14
C THR A 157 43.57 5.03 -19.31
N TYR A 158 42.44 4.32 -19.24
CA TYR A 158 41.09 4.90 -19.41
C TYR A 158 40.33 5.19 -18.10
N ASP A 159 40.93 4.91 -16.93
CA ASP A 159 40.21 4.81 -15.65
C ASP A 159 40.40 6.03 -14.71
N ASN A 160 40.57 7.23 -15.25
CA ASN A 160 40.79 8.47 -14.46
C ASN A 160 39.49 9.26 -14.24
N GLY A 161 38.70 8.89 -13.22
CA GLY A 161 37.61 9.74 -12.70
C GLY A 161 37.07 9.28 -11.32
N PRO A 162 36.51 10.19 -10.49
CA PRO A 162 36.13 9.91 -9.09
C PRO A 162 34.84 9.07 -8.93
N LYS A 163 34.51 8.21 -9.90
CA LYS A 163 33.25 7.44 -9.95
C LYS A 163 33.30 6.06 -9.29
N LYS A 164 34.44 5.58 -8.80
CA LYS A 164 34.52 4.26 -8.13
C LYS A 164 34.00 4.21 -6.68
N LYS A 165 33.56 5.34 -6.08
CA LYS A 165 32.80 5.32 -4.81
C LYS A 165 31.29 5.13 -4.98
N GLN A 166 30.75 5.20 -6.20
CA GLN A 166 29.31 5.09 -6.45
C GLN A 166 28.86 3.69 -6.92
N TYR A 167 29.78 2.91 -7.48
CA TYR A 167 29.53 1.54 -7.96
C TYR A 167 30.68 0.61 -7.52
N GLY A 168 31.09 0.72 -6.25
CA GLY A 168 31.95 -0.32 -5.69
C GLY A 168 31.19 -1.63 -5.74
N HIS A 169 31.63 -2.59 -6.55
CA HIS A 169 31.12 -3.95 -6.52
C HIS A 169 31.34 -4.50 -5.12
N PHE A 170 30.31 -4.42 -4.30
CA PHE A 170 30.32 -4.93 -2.95
C PHE A 170 30.12 -6.45 -3.00
N PRO A 171 30.54 -7.20 -1.96
CA PRO A 171 30.21 -8.62 -1.80
C PRO A 171 28.71 -8.92 -1.95
N THR A 172 27.84 -7.93 -1.69
CA THR A 172 26.40 -8.04 -1.87
C THR A 172 25.97 -8.24 -3.31
N ASP A 173 26.59 -7.59 -4.30
CA ASP A 173 26.13 -7.68 -5.70
C ASP A 173 26.40 -9.08 -6.25
N TRP A 174 27.60 -9.60 -5.99
CA TRP A 174 27.95 -11.00 -6.29
C TRP A 174 27.01 -11.99 -5.60
N MET A 175 26.63 -11.73 -4.34
CA MET A 175 25.63 -12.51 -3.60
C MET A 175 24.21 -12.39 -4.17
N LEU A 176 23.84 -11.27 -4.80
CA LEU A 176 22.57 -11.11 -5.53
C LEU A 176 22.60 -11.92 -6.84
N GLY A 177 23.73 -11.94 -7.56
CA GLY A 177 23.93 -12.86 -8.67
C GLY A 177 23.81 -14.34 -8.24
N GLU A 178 24.26 -14.69 -7.04
CA GLU A 178 24.08 -16.07 -6.52
C GLU A 178 22.61 -16.47 -6.33
N SER A 179 21.72 -15.55 -5.92
CA SER A 179 20.30 -15.90 -5.73
C SER A 179 19.64 -16.32 -7.04
N CYS A 180 20.05 -15.69 -8.14
CA CYS A 180 19.64 -15.98 -9.52
C CYS A 180 20.16 -17.29 -10.11
N TRP A 181 21.24 -17.82 -9.56
CA TRP A 181 22.02 -18.85 -10.24
C TRP A 181 21.29 -20.18 -10.41
N ALA A 182 20.53 -20.64 -9.41
CA ALA A 182 19.90 -21.96 -9.50
C ALA A 182 18.74 -21.97 -10.50
N GLU A 183 17.93 -20.92 -10.60
CA GLU A 183 16.86 -20.87 -11.62
C GLU A 183 17.43 -20.81 -13.04
N PHE A 184 18.54 -20.10 -13.22
CA PHE A 184 19.27 -20.10 -14.48
C PHE A 184 19.78 -21.49 -14.83
N ARG A 185 20.47 -22.13 -13.88
CA ARG A 185 20.98 -23.49 -14.02
C ARG A 185 19.87 -24.49 -14.32
N ASP A 186 18.76 -24.45 -13.57
CA ASP A 186 17.65 -25.38 -13.73
C ASP A 186 17.00 -25.21 -15.11
N ARG A 187 16.91 -23.97 -15.63
CA ARG A 187 16.52 -23.70 -17.03
C ARG A 187 17.51 -24.31 -18.03
N VAL A 188 18.82 -24.09 -17.86
CA VAL A 188 19.86 -24.64 -18.75
C VAL A 188 19.82 -26.17 -18.73
N GLN A 189 19.69 -26.77 -17.56
CA GLN A 189 19.56 -28.21 -17.37
C GLN A 189 18.30 -28.74 -18.05
N ALA A 190 17.15 -28.08 -17.89
CA ALA A 190 15.92 -28.47 -18.57
C ALA A 190 16.02 -28.34 -20.10
N SER A 191 16.79 -27.37 -20.59
CA SER A 191 16.89 -27.07 -22.03
C SER A 191 17.90 -27.95 -22.77
N TYR A 192 19.00 -28.32 -22.11
CA TYR A 192 20.13 -29.03 -22.76
C TYR A 192 20.54 -30.32 -22.07
N ASN A 193 19.86 -30.72 -20.98
CA ASN A 193 20.21 -31.88 -20.14
C ASN A 193 21.67 -31.86 -19.65
N TYR A 194 22.15 -30.69 -19.28
CA TYR A 194 23.51 -30.45 -18.80
C TYR A 194 23.50 -29.99 -17.35
N SER A 195 24.33 -30.60 -16.50
CA SER A 195 24.51 -30.13 -15.13
C SER A 195 25.92 -30.35 -14.62
N LEU A 196 26.47 -29.33 -13.98
CA LEU A 196 27.81 -29.31 -13.40
C LEU A 196 27.69 -29.15 -11.89
N TYR A 197 27.39 -30.24 -11.19
CA TYR A 197 27.22 -30.25 -9.72
C TYR A 197 28.58 -30.42 -9.03
N THR A 198 29.09 -29.35 -8.43
CA THR A 198 30.29 -29.40 -7.57
C THR A 198 29.90 -29.38 -6.08
N CYS A 199 30.79 -29.87 -5.20
CA CYS A 199 30.60 -29.73 -3.74
C CYS A 199 30.46 -28.26 -3.30
N HIS A 200 31.08 -27.33 -4.03
CA HIS A 200 30.94 -25.90 -3.78
C HIS A 200 29.50 -25.39 -4.07
N GLN A 201 28.86 -25.90 -5.13
CA GLN A 201 27.48 -25.56 -5.50
C GLN A 201 26.47 -25.98 -4.41
N LYS A 202 26.65 -27.14 -3.77
CA LYS A 202 25.78 -27.57 -2.66
C LYS A 202 25.88 -26.65 -1.44
N SER A 203 27.06 -26.10 -1.16
CA SER A 203 27.29 -25.14 -0.07
C SER A 203 26.57 -23.81 -0.33
N ILE A 204 26.64 -23.31 -1.56
CA ILE A 204 25.96 -22.08 -1.99
C ILE A 204 24.43 -22.28 -2.01
N ASP A 205 23.93 -23.39 -2.54
CA ASP A 205 22.50 -23.72 -2.54
C ASP A 205 21.93 -23.84 -1.11
N GLY A 206 22.77 -24.19 -0.12
CA GLY A 206 22.45 -24.18 1.31
C GLY A 206 22.35 -22.78 1.95
N LEU A 207 23.01 -21.77 1.38
CA LEU A 207 22.93 -20.37 1.85
C LEU A 207 21.57 -19.71 1.52
N ARG A 208 20.77 -20.28 0.60
CA ARG A 208 19.44 -19.79 0.19
C ARG A 208 18.41 -19.65 1.32
N ARG A 209 18.64 -20.21 2.52
CA ARG A 209 17.75 -20.03 3.68
C ARG A 209 18.06 -18.79 4.54
N GLY A 210 19.08 -18.01 4.19
CA GLY A 210 19.47 -16.83 4.97
C GLY A 210 19.93 -15.66 4.11
N LYS A 211 18.98 -14.82 3.68
CA LYS A 211 19.10 -13.42 3.19
C LYS A 211 18.82 -13.09 1.72
N PHE A 212 18.69 -14.03 0.77
CA PHE A 212 18.42 -13.66 -0.64
C PHE A 212 17.49 -14.68 -1.32
N GLU A 213 16.18 -14.43 -1.29
CA GLU A 213 15.14 -15.41 -1.69
C GLU A 213 14.59 -15.23 -3.13
N ARG A 214 15.02 -14.23 -3.91
CA ARG A 214 14.64 -14.11 -5.33
C ARG A 214 15.78 -13.66 -6.21
N CYS A 215 15.73 -14.11 -7.47
CA CYS A 215 16.58 -13.64 -8.52
C CYS A 215 16.22 -12.18 -8.86
N VAL A 216 17.09 -11.22 -8.50
CA VAL A 216 16.77 -9.78 -8.49
C VAL A 216 16.40 -9.23 -9.86
N ALA A 217 16.92 -9.85 -10.91
CA ALA A 217 16.91 -9.30 -12.25
C ALA A 217 15.71 -9.74 -13.14
N GLU A 218 14.86 -10.66 -12.70
CA GLU A 218 13.54 -10.82 -13.35
C GLU A 218 12.62 -9.63 -13.03
N GLU A 219 12.77 -9.00 -11.86
CA GLU A 219 11.93 -7.89 -11.41
C GLU A 219 12.44 -6.51 -11.87
N GLU A 220 13.70 -6.38 -12.33
CA GLU A 220 14.33 -5.12 -12.78
C GLU A 220 14.67 -5.05 -14.29
N ARG A 221 13.90 -5.68 -15.18
CA ARG A 221 13.96 -5.32 -16.61
C ARG A 221 13.30 -3.97 -16.86
N LEU A 222 14.10 -2.91 -16.72
CA LEU A 222 13.84 -1.60 -17.29
C LEU A 222 13.75 -1.75 -18.82
N CYS A 223 12.53 -1.92 -19.35
CA CYS A 223 12.26 -1.73 -20.77
C CYS A 223 12.51 -0.26 -21.13
N VAL A 224 13.71 0.05 -21.65
CA VAL A 224 14.00 1.36 -22.21
C VAL A 224 13.33 1.46 -23.58
N ALA A 225 12.10 1.98 -23.59
CA ALA A 225 11.46 2.39 -24.84
C ALA A 225 12.39 3.37 -25.60
N PRO A 226 12.63 3.14 -26.91
CA PRO A 226 11.54 2.87 -27.86
C PRO A 226 11.53 1.52 -28.65
N PHE A 227 12.30 0.47 -28.32
CA PHE A 227 12.54 -0.63 -29.27
C PHE A 227 11.83 -1.99 -29.11
N CYS A 228 10.79 -2.17 -28.29
CA CYS A 228 10.08 -3.48 -28.21
C CYS A 228 8.55 -3.37 -28.23
N SER A 229 7.91 -4.07 -29.18
CA SER A 229 6.49 -4.48 -29.18
C SER A 229 6.44 -5.99 -29.49
N PRO A 230 5.91 -6.85 -28.61
CA PRO A 230 5.68 -8.25 -28.95
C PRO A 230 4.34 -8.44 -29.67
N ASP A 231 4.37 -9.35 -30.65
CA ASP A 231 3.35 -9.63 -31.66
C ASP A 231 2.16 -10.44 -31.09
N VAL A 232 0.96 -10.11 -31.55
CA VAL A 232 -0.33 -10.71 -31.17
C VAL A 232 -0.88 -11.52 -32.34
N SER A 233 -0.38 -12.74 -32.54
CA SER A 233 -1.04 -13.69 -33.44
C SER A 233 -0.75 -15.14 -33.05
N THR A 234 -1.74 -15.82 -32.47
CA THR A 234 -2.18 -17.21 -32.74
C THR A 234 -3.11 -17.71 -31.63
N PHE A 235 -4.34 -18.08 -32.00
CA PHE A 235 -5.05 -19.34 -31.67
C PHE A 235 -6.56 -19.18 -31.81
N ARG A 236 -7.15 -20.05 -32.64
CA ARG A 236 -8.53 -20.07 -33.14
C ARG A 236 -9.53 -20.73 -32.17
N TYR A 237 -10.80 -20.37 -32.40
CA TYR A 237 -12.05 -20.82 -31.77
C TYR A 237 -12.31 -22.34 -31.80
N PHE A 238 -13.03 -22.85 -30.79
CA PHE A 238 -13.96 -23.99 -30.94
C PHE A 238 -15.27 -23.74 -30.17
N LYS A 239 -16.40 -23.95 -30.84
CA LYS A 239 -17.79 -23.85 -30.32
C LYS A 239 -18.25 -25.23 -29.84
N GLY A 240 -18.84 -25.31 -28.64
CA GLY A 240 -19.58 -26.48 -28.16
C GLY A 240 -20.65 -26.07 -27.14
N GLN A 241 -21.90 -26.43 -27.41
CA GLN A 241 -23.10 -26.06 -26.65
C GLN A 241 -23.24 -26.88 -25.35
N PHE A 242 -23.61 -26.25 -24.23
CA PHE A 242 -24.32 -26.93 -23.13
C PHE A 242 -25.36 -26.00 -22.50
N ARG A 243 -26.58 -26.53 -22.35
CA ARG A 243 -27.79 -25.85 -21.85
C ARG A 243 -27.75 -25.77 -20.31
N HIS A 244 -28.04 -24.60 -19.75
CA HIS A 244 -28.21 -24.39 -18.31
C HIS A 244 -29.65 -24.66 -17.87
N ASN A 245 -29.84 -25.47 -16.82
CA ASN A 245 -31.08 -25.49 -16.06
C ASN A 245 -30.97 -24.49 -14.90
N ARG A 246 -31.78 -23.43 -14.95
CA ARG A 246 -31.94 -22.38 -13.93
C ARG A 246 -33.18 -22.70 -13.09
N SER A 247 -33.01 -23.25 -11.91
CA SER A 247 -33.97 -23.09 -10.82
C SER A 247 -33.25 -23.42 -9.52
N LEU A 248 -33.27 -22.49 -8.56
CA LEU A 248 -32.74 -22.55 -7.17
C LEU A 248 -31.75 -21.42 -6.79
N ILE A 249 -31.92 -20.21 -7.32
CA ILE A 249 -31.31 -19.00 -6.75
C ILE A 249 -32.37 -17.90 -6.69
N SER A 250 -33.06 -17.80 -5.55
CA SER A 250 -33.85 -16.64 -5.17
C SER A 250 -33.67 -16.47 -3.67
N HIS A 251 -33.48 -15.22 -3.23
CA HIS A 251 -33.14 -14.74 -1.89
C HIS A 251 -31.63 -14.45 -1.70
N PHE A 252 -31.31 -13.16 -1.89
CA PHE A 252 -30.00 -12.49 -1.72
C PHE A 252 -28.95 -12.72 -2.82
N GLY A 253 -29.02 -11.90 -3.87
CA GLY A 253 -27.93 -11.73 -4.83
C GLY A 253 -28.30 -10.73 -5.92
N LEU A 254 -27.87 -9.47 -5.79
CA LEU A 254 -27.81 -8.57 -6.94
C LEU A 254 -26.62 -9.02 -7.81
N PRO A 255 -26.79 -9.28 -9.11
CA PRO A 255 -25.69 -9.71 -9.96
C PRO A 255 -24.75 -8.52 -10.20
N PRO A 256 -23.41 -8.72 -10.15
CA PRO A 256 -22.48 -7.69 -10.59
C PRO A 256 -22.72 -7.36 -12.08
N PRO A 257 -22.52 -6.09 -12.51
CA PRO A 257 -22.65 -5.73 -13.92
C PRO A 257 -21.67 -6.55 -14.77
N LYS A 258 -22.18 -7.21 -15.82
CA LYS A 258 -21.36 -8.05 -16.71
C LYS A 258 -20.28 -7.21 -17.41
N PRO A 259 -18.97 -7.51 -17.24
CA PRO A 259 -17.92 -6.89 -18.02
C PRO A 259 -17.98 -7.39 -19.47
N ARG A 260 -17.67 -6.49 -20.43
CA ARG A 260 -17.42 -6.90 -21.83
C ARG A 260 -16.18 -7.79 -21.86
N ARG A 261 -16.34 -8.99 -22.42
CA ARG A 261 -15.33 -10.05 -22.48
C ARG A 261 -14.08 -9.61 -23.26
N ARG A 262 -12.93 -9.59 -22.58
CA ARG A 262 -11.62 -9.98 -23.13
C ARG A 262 -11.28 -11.34 -22.48
N SER A 263 -10.98 -12.38 -23.27
CA SER A 263 -10.55 -13.72 -22.80
C SER A 263 -9.09 -13.69 -22.32
N GLY A 264 -8.58 -14.51 -21.39
CA GLY A 264 -9.12 -15.71 -20.74
C GLY A 264 -8.27 -16.16 -19.54
N VAL A 265 -8.27 -15.36 -18.48
CA VAL A 265 -7.82 -15.76 -17.14
C VAL A 265 -9.05 -15.66 -16.23
N ASN A 266 -9.46 -16.77 -15.62
CA ASN A 266 -10.44 -16.70 -14.54
C ASN A 266 -9.70 -16.16 -13.31
N TYR A 267 -10.28 -15.19 -12.63
CA TYR A 267 -9.73 -14.64 -11.39
C TYR A 267 -10.57 -15.14 -10.23
N ARG A 268 -9.93 -15.47 -9.12
CA ARG A 268 -10.61 -15.74 -7.86
C ARG A 268 -10.28 -14.61 -6.89
N GLU A 269 -11.24 -14.21 -6.06
CA GLU A 269 -10.92 -13.36 -4.92
C GLU A 269 -10.12 -14.14 -3.87
N ALA A 270 -9.58 -13.42 -2.88
CA ALA A 270 -9.02 -14.03 -1.70
C ALA A 270 -10.06 -14.94 -1.04
N GLY A 271 -9.74 -16.22 -0.92
CA GLY A 271 -10.56 -17.18 -0.18
C GLY A 271 -10.24 -17.21 1.31
N LEU A 272 -9.11 -16.62 1.72
CA LEU A 272 -8.72 -16.42 3.11
C LEU A 272 -8.21 -14.99 3.30
N VAL A 273 -8.81 -14.22 4.20
CA VAL A 273 -8.33 -12.89 4.56
C VAL A 273 -7.89 -12.87 6.01
N LEU A 274 -6.61 -12.58 6.25
CA LEU A 274 -6.03 -12.46 7.59
C LEU A 274 -6.17 -11.01 8.03
N LEU A 275 -7.17 -10.74 8.88
CA LEU A 275 -7.60 -9.40 9.24
C LEU A 275 -6.57 -8.64 10.10
N GLY A 276 -5.76 -9.37 10.86
CA GLY A 276 -4.88 -8.79 11.87
C GLY A 276 -4.95 -9.56 13.16
N CYS A 277 -4.40 -9.05 14.26
CA CYS A 277 -3.90 -7.68 14.47
C CYS A 277 -2.49 -7.40 13.91
N GLU A 278 -2.18 -6.11 13.70
CA GLU A 278 -0.81 -5.66 13.47
C GLU A 278 0.08 -6.10 14.63
N THR A 279 1.26 -6.59 14.27
CA THR A 279 2.26 -7.18 15.18
C THR A 279 1.90 -8.52 15.84
N CYS A 280 0.80 -9.18 15.44
CA CYS A 280 0.29 -10.42 16.03
C CYS A 280 0.69 -11.70 15.26
N GLY A 281 1.83 -11.69 14.57
CA GLY A 281 2.35 -12.89 13.89
C GLY A 281 1.78 -13.19 12.50
N VAL A 282 0.93 -12.31 11.92
CA VAL A 282 0.41 -12.46 10.55
C VAL A 282 1.50 -12.77 9.50
N PRO A 283 2.67 -12.11 9.48
CA PRO A 283 3.74 -12.45 8.55
C PRO A 283 4.24 -13.89 8.65
N ASP A 284 4.22 -14.46 9.85
CA ASP A 284 4.82 -15.76 10.12
C ASP A 284 3.84 -16.87 9.74
N LEU A 285 2.59 -16.76 10.18
CA LEU A 285 1.51 -17.65 9.73
C LEU A 285 1.36 -17.60 8.21
N TRP A 286 1.37 -16.41 7.61
CA TRP A 286 1.27 -16.24 6.16
C TRP A 286 2.35 -17.02 5.41
N ARG A 287 3.62 -16.90 5.82
CA ARG A 287 4.72 -17.63 5.18
C ARG A 287 4.55 -19.14 5.35
N THR A 288 4.15 -19.60 6.53
CA THR A 288 3.92 -21.04 6.77
C THR A 288 2.82 -21.59 5.87
N LEU A 289 1.70 -20.88 5.70
CA LEU A 289 0.62 -21.32 4.81
C LEU A 289 1.05 -21.34 3.34
N LEU A 290 1.88 -20.39 2.91
CA LEU A 290 2.44 -20.36 1.53
C LEU A 290 3.40 -21.50 1.20
N LEU A 291 3.95 -22.21 2.18
CA LEU A 291 4.76 -23.40 1.93
C LEU A 291 3.93 -24.58 1.40
N THR A 292 2.61 -24.50 1.51
CA THR A 292 1.68 -25.53 1.06
C THR A 292 1.10 -25.15 -0.31
N LYS A 293 0.79 -26.15 -1.14
CA LYS A 293 0.22 -25.94 -2.49
C LYS A 293 -1.22 -25.42 -2.45
N GLU A 294 -1.86 -25.47 -1.28
CA GLU A 294 -3.25 -25.12 -1.04
C GLU A 294 -3.49 -23.61 -1.00
N PHE A 295 -2.45 -22.78 -0.80
CA PHE A 295 -2.57 -21.32 -0.69
C PHE A 295 -1.74 -20.57 -1.74
N ALA A 296 -2.17 -19.35 -2.07
CA ALA A 296 -1.49 -18.49 -3.03
C ALA A 296 -1.35 -17.05 -2.52
N ALA A 297 -0.18 -16.47 -2.74
CA ALA A 297 0.09 -15.06 -2.46
C ALA A 297 -0.61 -14.17 -3.50
N ALA A 298 -0.81 -12.89 -3.16
CA ALA A 298 -1.25 -11.91 -4.14
C ALA A 298 -0.12 -11.61 -5.15
N ALA A 299 -0.45 -11.52 -6.43
CA ALA A 299 0.42 -10.94 -7.44
C ALA A 299 0.68 -9.46 -7.10
N VAL A 300 1.86 -8.96 -7.42
CA VAL A 300 2.30 -7.58 -7.11
C VAL A 300 2.39 -6.79 -8.42
N ASP A 301 1.88 -5.56 -8.44
CA ASP A 301 1.96 -4.69 -9.62
C ASP A 301 3.40 -4.19 -9.81
N ALA A 302 3.81 -3.88 -11.05
CA ALA A 302 5.14 -3.33 -11.31
C ALA A 302 5.39 -2.04 -10.49
N GLY A 303 6.45 -2.04 -9.69
CA GLY A 303 6.83 -0.92 -8.80
C GLY A 303 6.18 -0.94 -7.42
N GLU A 304 5.30 -1.91 -7.12
CA GLU A 304 4.88 -2.17 -5.75
C GLU A 304 5.96 -2.96 -4.98
N PRO A 305 6.20 -2.65 -3.70
CA PRO A 305 7.18 -3.39 -2.91
C PRO A 305 6.68 -4.82 -2.62
N SER A 306 7.61 -5.77 -2.54
CA SER A 306 7.32 -7.21 -2.40
C SER A 306 6.38 -7.56 -1.24
N TRP A 307 6.40 -6.81 -0.14
CA TRP A 307 5.49 -7.02 0.99
C TRP A 307 4.00 -6.84 0.64
N ARG A 308 3.66 -6.29 -0.53
CA ARG A 308 2.30 -6.24 -1.09
C ARG A 308 1.74 -7.59 -1.49
N GLU A 309 2.59 -8.58 -1.73
CA GLU A 309 2.15 -9.96 -1.97
C GLU A 309 1.38 -10.52 -0.77
N ARG A 310 1.71 -10.01 0.43
CA ARG A 310 1.00 -10.27 1.68
C ARG A 310 -0.02 -9.17 1.98
N GLN A 311 0.39 -7.91 1.99
CA GLN A 311 -0.45 -6.80 2.44
C GLN A 311 -1.00 -6.01 1.25
N VAL A 312 -2.09 -6.51 0.68
CA VAL A 312 -2.74 -5.87 -0.47
C VAL A 312 -3.26 -4.47 -0.11
N HIS A 313 -3.73 -4.29 1.14
CA HIS A 313 -4.31 -3.07 1.67
C HIS A 313 -5.42 -2.49 0.77
N TYR A 314 -6.24 -3.37 0.22
CA TYR A 314 -7.30 -2.97 -0.68
C TYR A 314 -8.47 -2.35 0.09
N PHE A 315 -8.86 -2.95 1.22
CA PHE A 315 -10.08 -2.58 1.92
C PHE A 315 -9.91 -1.44 2.93
N ASP A 316 -8.71 -1.21 3.45
CA ASP A 316 -8.44 -0.19 4.47
C ASP A 316 -7.93 1.14 3.89
N HIS A 317 -7.38 1.14 2.67
CA HIS A 317 -6.94 2.36 1.99
C HIS A 317 -7.95 2.82 0.92
N GLU A 318 -8.48 4.03 1.08
CA GLU A 318 -9.39 4.67 0.10
C GLU A 318 -8.83 4.59 -1.33
N THR A 319 -7.59 5.03 -1.53
CA THR A 319 -6.94 5.10 -2.84
C THR A 319 -6.77 3.73 -3.52
N ARG A 320 -6.69 2.64 -2.74
CA ARG A 320 -6.60 1.28 -3.29
C ARG A 320 -7.97 0.69 -3.52
N TYR A 321 -8.89 0.88 -2.59
CA TYR A 321 -10.27 0.41 -2.76
C TYR A 321 -10.90 0.98 -4.04
N LEU A 322 -10.55 2.23 -4.33
CA LEU A 322 -10.91 2.95 -5.54
C LEU A 322 -10.49 2.27 -6.84
N LEU A 323 -9.40 1.49 -6.86
CA LEU A 323 -8.96 0.72 -8.04
C LEU A 323 -10.00 -0.32 -8.47
N GLY A 324 -11.01 -0.57 -7.63
CA GLY A 324 -12.20 -1.32 -7.96
C GLY A 324 -12.02 -2.83 -7.79
N HIS A 325 -13.16 -3.52 -7.66
CA HIS A 325 -13.17 -4.94 -7.32
C HIS A 325 -12.35 -5.78 -8.32
N GLN A 326 -12.40 -5.44 -9.61
CA GLN A 326 -11.65 -6.17 -10.64
C GLN A 326 -10.13 -6.11 -10.42
N TRP A 327 -9.60 -4.97 -9.99
CA TRP A 327 -8.18 -4.85 -9.66
C TRP A 327 -7.80 -5.75 -8.49
N TYR A 328 -8.68 -5.87 -7.49
CA TYR A 328 -8.46 -6.79 -6.37
C TYR A 328 -8.48 -8.26 -6.81
N LEU A 329 -9.42 -8.64 -7.67
CA LEU A 329 -9.50 -10.00 -8.22
C LEU A 329 -8.25 -10.39 -9.02
N GLN A 330 -7.67 -9.44 -9.75
CA GLN A 330 -6.49 -9.67 -10.58
C GLN A 330 -5.24 -10.08 -9.80
N ARG A 331 -5.28 -9.96 -8.46
CA ARG A 331 -4.22 -10.40 -7.57
C ARG A 331 -4.05 -11.93 -7.53
N TRP A 332 -5.08 -12.73 -7.85
CA TRP A 332 -4.98 -14.20 -7.87
C TRP A 332 -5.44 -14.77 -9.22
N PRO A 333 -4.58 -14.73 -10.26
CA PRO A 333 -4.88 -15.35 -11.55
C PRO A 333 -4.97 -16.88 -11.41
N LEU A 334 -5.98 -17.52 -12.00
CA LEU A 334 -6.09 -18.99 -12.00
C LEU A 334 -5.21 -19.61 -13.11
N PRO A 335 -4.25 -20.49 -12.78
CA PRO A 335 -3.51 -21.23 -13.78
C PRO A 335 -4.41 -22.25 -14.50
N GLN A 336 -4.19 -22.47 -15.81
CA GLN A 336 -4.91 -23.50 -16.57
C GLN A 336 -4.42 -24.89 -16.14
N GLY A 337 -5.34 -25.78 -15.72
CA GLY A 337 -5.03 -27.19 -15.43
C GLY A 337 -4.31 -27.48 -14.11
N GLY A 338 -4.07 -26.48 -13.24
CA GLY A 338 -3.37 -26.64 -11.96
C GLY A 338 -4.28 -26.88 -10.74
N VAL A 339 -3.66 -27.26 -9.61
CA VAL A 339 -4.33 -27.34 -8.30
C VAL A 339 -4.89 -25.96 -7.93
N ARG A 340 -6.16 -25.91 -7.56
CA ARG A 340 -6.89 -24.66 -7.29
C ARG A 340 -6.52 -24.10 -5.91
N ALA A 341 -5.37 -23.43 -5.82
CA ALA A 341 -4.92 -22.77 -4.60
C ALA A 341 -5.88 -21.65 -4.14
N LEU A 342 -5.98 -21.47 -2.83
CA LEU A 342 -6.79 -20.46 -2.15
C LEU A 342 -5.97 -19.16 -2.04
N GLY A 343 -6.40 -18.11 -2.74
CA GLY A 343 -5.78 -16.79 -2.61
C GLY A 343 -5.89 -16.27 -1.18
N MET A 344 -4.81 -15.70 -0.66
CA MET A 344 -4.76 -15.10 0.67
C MET A 344 -4.57 -13.59 0.59
N ASP A 345 -5.17 -12.81 1.50
CA ASP A 345 -4.86 -11.39 1.74
C ASP A 345 -4.50 -11.17 3.22
N GLY A 346 -3.25 -10.80 3.49
CA GLY A 346 -2.64 -10.72 4.81
C GLY A 346 -2.50 -9.30 5.37
N SER A 347 -3.42 -8.40 5.01
CA SER A 347 -3.41 -6.99 5.43
C SER A 347 -3.90 -6.84 6.88
N ALA A 348 -2.99 -7.05 7.83
CA ALA A 348 -3.24 -7.05 9.27
C ALA A 348 -3.85 -5.75 9.86
N THR A 349 -3.94 -4.70 9.06
CA THR A 349 -4.60 -3.43 9.40
C THR A 349 -6.11 -3.48 9.26
N TYR A 350 -6.68 -4.50 8.60
CA TYR A 350 -8.12 -4.62 8.40
C TYR A 350 -8.87 -4.69 9.73
N LEU A 351 -8.38 -5.45 10.72
CA LEU A 351 -9.06 -5.67 11.99
C LEU A 351 -9.48 -4.35 12.68
N HIS A 352 -8.60 -3.34 12.67
CA HIS A 352 -8.87 -2.03 13.27
C HIS A 352 -9.45 -1.00 12.28
N SER A 353 -9.84 -1.41 11.07
CA SER A 353 -10.44 -0.57 10.04
C SER A 353 -11.94 -0.86 9.85
N PRO A 354 -12.83 -0.04 10.43
CA PRO A 354 -14.27 -0.19 10.24
C PRO A 354 -14.71 -0.09 8.76
N SER A 355 -14.00 0.68 7.94
CA SER A 355 -14.24 0.73 6.49
C SER A 355 -13.90 -0.61 5.82
N ALA A 356 -12.84 -1.29 6.27
CA ALA A 356 -12.49 -2.60 5.72
C ALA A 356 -13.59 -3.63 5.99
N ALA A 357 -14.20 -3.62 7.18
CA ALA A 357 -15.32 -4.51 7.52
C ALA A 357 -16.49 -4.37 6.53
N LEU A 358 -16.92 -3.13 6.26
CA LEU A 358 -17.99 -2.83 5.31
C LEU A 358 -17.63 -3.28 3.89
N ARG A 359 -16.40 -2.97 3.46
CA ARG A 359 -15.96 -3.25 2.11
C ARG A 359 -15.74 -4.72 1.84
N ILE A 360 -15.21 -5.48 2.80
CA ILE A 360 -15.07 -6.93 2.69
C ILE A 360 -16.43 -7.59 2.53
N ALA A 361 -17.39 -7.24 3.40
CA ALA A 361 -18.77 -7.75 3.31
C ALA A 361 -19.45 -7.40 1.98
N ALA A 362 -19.14 -6.25 1.41
CA ALA A 362 -19.68 -5.81 0.13
C ALA A 362 -19.01 -6.47 -1.09
N THR A 363 -17.77 -6.93 -0.96
CA THR A 363 -16.92 -7.27 -2.09
C THR A 363 -16.66 -8.76 -2.22
N LEU A 364 -16.39 -9.45 -1.11
CA LEU A 364 -16.00 -10.86 -1.12
C LEU A 364 -17.21 -11.79 -1.18
N HIS A 365 -17.06 -12.91 -1.88
CA HIS A 365 -18.05 -13.98 -1.89
C HIS A 365 -18.19 -14.62 -0.48
N PRO A 366 -19.41 -14.99 -0.05
CA PRO A 366 -19.66 -15.56 1.30
C PRO A 366 -18.87 -16.83 1.64
N SER A 367 -18.27 -17.49 0.65
CA SER A 367 -17.40 -18.66 0.87
C SER A 367 -16.01 -18.30 1.38
N ALA A 368 -15.61 -17.04 1.36
CA ALA A 368 -14.34 -16.59 1.91
C ALA A 368 -14.31 -16.80 3.44
N ALA A 369 -13.11 -17.00 3.97
CA ALA A 369 -12.88 -17.10 5.40
C ALA A 369 -12.11 -15.88 5.92
N LEU A 370 -12.47 -15.42 7.12
CA LEU A 370 -11.81 -14.35 7.83
C LEU A 370 -11.01 -14.97 8.98
N LEU A 371 -9.70 -14.79 8.95
CA LEU A 371 -8.79 -15.25 9.99
C LEU A 371 -8.32 -14.07 10.84
N VAL A 372 -8.50 -14.18 12.15
CA VAL A 372 -8.05 -13.19 13.13
C VAL A 372 -6.97 -13.82 13.99
N LEU A 373 -5.76 -13.26 13.94
CA LEU A 373 -4.68 -13.53 14.87
C LEU A 373 -4.68 -12.50 16.00
N LEU A 374 -4.87 -12.94 17.22
CA LEU A 374 -4.76 -12.07 18.39
C LEU A 374 -3.46 -12.35 19.14
N ARG A 375 -2.94 -11.38 19.88
CA ARG A 375 -1.80 -11.55 20.79
C ARG A 375 -2.18 -10.93 22.12
N ASP A 376 -1.55 -11.36 23.22
CA ASP A 376 -1.62 -10.63 24.49
C ASP A 376 -1.50 -9.12 24.22
N PRO A 377 -2.56 -8.33 24.50
CA PRO A 377 -2.61 -6.93 24.12
C PRO A 377 -1.51 -6.10 24.81
N THR A 378 -0.98 -6.57 25.95
CA THR A 378 0.19 -6.00 26.64
C THR A 378 1.46 -6.20 25.81
N ASN A 379 1.72 -7.43 25.37
CA ASN A 379 2.85 -7.76 24.50
C ASN A 379 2.73 -7.13 23.12
N ARG A 380 1.51 -7.01 22.60
CA ARG A 380 1.19 -6.29 21.36
C ARG A 380 1.55 -4.82 21.50
N ALA A 381 1.14 -4.17 22.59
CA ALA A 381 1.45 -2.76 22.85
C ALA A 381 2.97 -2.50 22.91
N LEU A 382 3.71 -3.34 23.63
CA LEU A 382 5.17 -3.29 23.70
C LEU A 382 5.83 -3.47 22.32
N ARG A 383 5.37 -4.45 21.54
CA ARG A 383 5.92 -4.71 20.21
C ARG A 383 5.62 -3.57 19.24
N ARG A 384 4.39 -3.06 19.26
CA ARG A 384 3.98 -1.92 18.44
C ARG A 384 4.74 -0.65 18.81
N TRP A 385 4.97 -0.41 20.11
CA TRP A 385 5.85 0.67 20.55
C TRP A 385 7.25 0.54 19.95
N ARG A 386 7.89 -0.63 20.03
CA ARG A 386 9.24 -0.84 19.46
C ARG A 386 9.29 -0.61 17.95
N GLU A 387 8.24 -0.99 17.22
CA GLU A 387 8.13 -0.72 15.80
C GLU A 387 8.04 0.77 15.50
N LEU A 388 7.16 1.48 16.21
CA LEU A 388 6.90 2.90 16.00
C LEU A 388 8.00 3.80 16.59
N ALA A 389 8.73 3.35 17.61
CA ALA A 389 9.81 4.09 18.25
C ALA A 389 11.02 4.33 17.35
N ARG A 390 11.15 3.53 16.29
CA ARG A 390 12.14 3.75 15.22
C ARG A 390 11.81 4.95 14.34
N ARG A 391 10.58 5.47 14.41
CA ARG A 391 10.12 6.67 13.68
C ARG A 391 10.19 7.86 14.65
N VAL A 392 11.23 8.68 14.52
CA VAL A 392 11.57 9.79 15.45
C VAL A 392 10.38 10.72 15.72
N ASP A 393 9.50 10.93 14.73
CA ASP A 393 8.34 11.81 14.84
C ASP A 393 7.20 11.27 15.73
N TYR A 394 7.11 9.94 15.91
CA TYR A 394 5.99 9.32 16.62
C TYR A 394 6.15 9.37 18.15
N THR A 395 7.37 9.14 18.64
CA THR A 395 7.63 9.08 20.09
C THR A 395 7.80 10.45 20.70
N ARG A 396 8.26 11.45 19.92
CA ARG A 396 8.57 12.80 20.40
C ARG A 396 9.43 12.80 21.68
N GLY A 397 10.32 11.80 21.80
CA GLY A 397 11.16 11.61 22.98
C GLY A 397 10.44 11.10 24.25
N ALA A 398 9.14 10.78 24.19
CA ALA A 398 8.42 10.19 25.32
C ALA A 398 8.92 8.78 25.65
N SER A 399 8.90 8.42 26.93
CA SER A 399 9.09 7.04 27.38
C SER A 399 7.90 6.16 27.01
N PHE A 400 8.11 4.84 27.02
CA PHE A 400 7.03 3.88 26.79
C PHE A 400 5.91 4.06 27.83
N GLU A 401 6.29 4.17 29.10
CA GLU A 401 5.39 4.33 30.24
C GLU A 401 4.58 5.61 30.14
N ALA A 402 5.22 6.73 29.82
CA ALA A 402 4.53 7.99 29.60
C ALA A 402 3.49 7.84 28.48
N LYS A 403 3.87 7.26 27.34
CA LYS A 403 2.98 7.06 26.20
C LYS A 403 1.77 6.17 26.54
N MET A 404 1.98 5.04 27.20
CA MET A 404 0.91 4.14 27.63
C MET A 404 -0.03 4.82 28.62
N LEU A 405 0.53 5.53 29.61
CA LEU A 405 -0.26 6.29 30.58
C LEU A 405 -1.09 7.37 29.89
N THR A 406 -0.52 8.10 28.92
CA THR A 406 -1.23 9.17 28.21
C THR A 406 -2.41 8.59 27.42
N GLU A 407 -2.13 7.63 26.53
CA GLU A 407 -3.15 7.02 25.67
C GLU A 407 -4.20 6.30 26.49
N GLY A 408 -3.79 5.45 27.44
CA GLY A 408 -4.68 4.69 28.30
C GLY A 408 -5.56 5.57 29.17
N SER A 409 -5.01 6.61 29.80
CA SER A 409 -5.82 7.54 30.63
C SER A 409 -6.79 8.37 29.79
N ALA A 410 -6.44 8.73 28.55
CA ALA A 410 -7.34 9.45 27.66
C ALA A 410 -8.45 8.56 27.10
N LEU A 411 -8.12 7.32 26.74
CA LEU A 411 -9.11 6.32 26.32
C LEU A 411 -10.06 5.99 27.46
N SER A 412 -9.57 5.73 28.68
CA SER A 412 -10.44 5.45 29.83
C SER A 412 -11.43 6.58 30.10
N ARG A 413 -10.96 7.84 30.12
CA ARG A 413 -11.85 9.01 30.27
C ARG A 413 -12.84 9.17 29.12
N CYS A 414 -12.49 8.74 27.91
CA CYS A 414 -13.39 8.80 26.76
C CYS A 414 -14.45 7.68 26.81
N PHE A 415 -14.10 6.52 27.37
CA PHE A 415 -15.01 5.40 27.57
C PHE A 415 -15.93 5.61 28.78
N GLU A 416 -15.45 6.28 29.84
CA GLU A 416 -16.21 6.62 31.05
C GLU A 416 -17.36 7.60 30.72
N GLY A 417 -18.59 7.08 30.73
CA GLY A 417 -19.84 7.80 30.43
C GLY A 417 -20.85 6.96 29.65
N ASP A 418 -20.37 6.10 28.74
CA ASP A 418 -21.22 5.33 27.80
C ASP A 418 -20.76 3.88 27.57
N TYR A 419 -19.61 3.45 28.13
CA TYR A 419 -19.09 2.08 27.97
C TYR A 419 -19.63 1.16 29.08
N GLU A 420 -20.77 0.49 28.84
CA GLU A 420 -21.31 -0.57 29.71
C GLU A 420 -20.94 -1.97 29.18
N PRO A 421 -19.93 -2.66 29.75
CA PRO A 421 -19.52 -3.98 29.31
C PRO A 421 -20.44 -5.13 29.76
N ARG A 422 -21.47 -4.88 30.61
CA ARG A 422 -22.25 -5.94 31.28
C ARG A 422 -23.70 -6.13 30.83
N LYS A 423 -24.34 -5.23 30.06
CA LYS A 423 -25.71 -5.46 29.54
C LYS A 423 -25.75 -6.40 28.32
N ILE A 424 -24.85 -7.39 28.30
CA ILE A 424 -24.51 -8.22 27.14
C ILE A 424 -25.12 -9.62 27.31
N GLU A 425 -26.44 -9.72 27.23
CA GLU A 425 -27.09 -11.01 26.95
C GLU A 425 -27.17 -11.27 25.42
N SER A 426 -26.71 -10.33 24.58
CA SER A 426 -26.81 -10.42 23.11
C SER A 426 -25.68 -9.74 22.31
N GLY A 427 -24.45 -9.69 22.82
CA GLY A 427 -23.28 -9.12 22.11
C GLY A 427 -23.04 -7.62 22.34
N VAL A 428 -21.83 -7.14 22.01
CA VAL A 428 -21.42 -5.74 22.20
C VAL A 428 -22.31 -4.80 21.38
N SER A 429 -22.92 -3.80 22.05
CA SER A 429 -23.87 -2.88 21.41
C SER A 429 -23.21 -2.05 20.28
N SER A 430 -24.01 -1.60 19.31
CA SER A 430 -23.54 -0.68 18.25
C SER A 430 -22.96 0.62 18.81
N LYS A 431 -23.45 1.06 19.97
CA LYS A 431 -22.98 2.27 20.64
C LYS A 431 -21.54 2.11 21.14
N THR A 432 -21.22 0.96 21.74
CA THR A 432 -19.89 0.65 22.29
C THR A 432 -18.81 0.61 21.20
N ALA A 433 -19.12 0.00 20.05
CA ALA A 433 -18.25 -0.05 18.89
C ALA A 433 -17.97 1.35 18.29
N GLN A 434 -19.02 2.16 18.12
CA GLN A 434 -18.91 3.53 17.63
C GLN A 434 -18.16 4.44 18.62
N LEU A 435 -18.36 4.23 19.92
CA LEU A 435 -17.62 4.91 20.98
C LEU A 435 -16.13 4.57 20.91
N TRP A 436 -15.77 3.29 20.74
CA TRP A 436 -14.39 2.86 20.53
C TRP A 436 -13.74 3.57 19.34
N GLU A 437 -14.38 3.51 18.17
CA GLU A 437 -13.87 4.13 16.94
C GLU A 437 -13.64 5.64 17.12
N ARG A 438 -14.61 6.33 17.73
CA ARG A 438 -14.51 7.76 18.06
C ARG A 438 -13.36 8.06 19.02
N CYS A 439 -13.27 7.32 20.12
CA CYS A 439 -12.28 7.56 21.16
C CYS A 439 -10.86 7.30 20.64
N VAL A 440 -10.62 6.16 19.98
CA VAL A 440 -9.31 5.83 19.41
C VAL A 440 -8.90 6.83 18.34
N ALA A 441 -9.81 7.20 17.43
CA ALA A 441 -9.54 8.24 16.44
C ALA A 441 -9.15 9.57 17.09
N SER A 442 -9.83 9.94 18.18
CA SER A 442 -9.62 11.22 18.86
C SER A 442 -8.34 11.29 19.70
N VAL A 443 -7.96 10.19 20.35
CA VAL A 443 -6.82 10.14 21.27
C VAL A 443 -5.51 10.03 20.52
N CYS A 444 -5.46 9.19 19.50
CA CYS A 444 -4.20 8.69 18.95
C CYS A 444 -4.25 8.46 17.43
N GLY A 445 -5.43 8.63 16.80
CA GLY A 445 -5.67 8.20 15.43
C GLY A 445 -5.90 6.69 15.35
N ILE A 446 -6.82 6.25 14.49
CA ILE A 446 -7.19 4.82 14.39
C ILE A 446 -5.99 3.94 14.03
N ARG A 447 -5.13 4.42 13.12
CA ARG A 447 -3.89 3.75 12.75
C ARG A 447 -2.74 4.33 13.54
N GLY A 448 -2.05 3.49 14.31
CA GLY A 448 -0.89 3.87 15.11
C GLY A 448 -1.19 3.95 16.61
N CYS A 449 -2.47 3.93 17.03
CA CYS A 449 -2.80 3.91 18.44
C CYS A 449 -2.35 2.62 19.10
N ILE A 450 -1.38 2.70 20.02
CA ILE A 450 -0.80 1.51 20.61
C ILE A 450 -1.82 0.84 21.53
N MET A 451 -2.44 1.64 22.40
CA MET A 451 -3.46 1.19 23.36
C MET A 451 -4.77 0.82 22.65
N GLY A 452 -5.27 1.70 21.78
CA GLY A 452 -6.60 1.55 21.16
C GLY A 452 -6.75 0.32 20.26
N GLU A 453 -5.71 0.00 19.48
CA GLU A 453 -5.68 -1.19 18.62
C GLU A 453 -5.61 -2.52 19.42
N GLY A 454 -5.19 -2.47 20.70
CA GLY A 454 -5.19 -3.63 21.60
C GLY A 454 -6.55 -3.91 22.28
N VAL A 455 -7.54 -3.05 22.06
CA VAL A 455 -8.92 -3.23 22.55
C VAL A 455 -9.72 -3.99 21.48
N TYR A 456 -9.60 -5.32 21.46
CA TYR A 456 -10.12 -6.22 20.42
C TYR A 456 -11.65 -6.39 20.45
N ALA A 457 -12.27 -6.43 21.62
CA ALA A 457 -13.71 -6.72 21.75
C ALA A 457 -14.64 -5.82 20.89
N PRO A 458 -14.55 -4.47 20.95
CA PRO A 458 -15.35 -3.60 20.09
C PRO A 458 -14.97 -3.70 18.62
N GLN A 459 -13.71 -4.02 18.29
CA GLN A 459 -13.29 -4.26 16.90
C GLN A 459 -14.01 -5.50 16.34
N LEU A 460 -13.95 -6.63 17.05
CA LEU A 460 -14.63 -7.86 16.66
C LEU A 460 -16.14 -7.69 16.58
N ALA A 461 -16.74 -6.88 17.45
CA ALA A 461 -18.16 -6.57 17.39
C ALA A 461 -18.58 -5.85 16.08
N ILE A 462 -17.76 -4.92 15.59
CA ILE A 462 -17.99 -4.23 14.31
C ILE A 462 -17.96 -5.26 13.18
N TRP A 463 -16.94 -6.12 13.20
CA TRP A 463 -16.76 -7.14 12.19
C TRP A 463 -17.85 -8.22 12.24
N GLN A 464 -18.25 -8.70 13.40
CA GLN A 464 -19.32 -9.70 13.55
C GLN A 464 -20.66 -9.15 13.03
N ARG A 465 -20.98 -7.88 13.32
CA ARG A 465 -22.22 -7.25 12.81
C ARG A 465 -22.22 -7.11 11.29
N THR A 466 -21.07 -6.79 10.71
CA THR A 466 -20.95 -6.40 9.30
C THR A 466 -20.65 -7.59 8.39
N ALA A 467 -19.81 -8.49 8.88
CA ALA A 467 -19.14 -9.58 8.17
C ALA A 467 -19.28 -10.91 8.97
N GLY A 468 -20.27 -11.03 9.84
CA GLY A 468 -20.52 -12.26 10.63
C GLY A 468 -21.00 -13.45 9.80
N HIS A 469 -21.46 -13.22 8.56
CA HIS A 469 -21.91 -14.27 7.66
C HIS A 469 -20.75 -15.06 6.99
N PHE A 470 -19.51 -14.55 7.07
CA PHE A 470 -18.35 -15.30 6.60
C PHE A 470 -18.00 -16.44 7.55
N ARG A 471 -17.11 -17.33 7.11
CA ARG A 471 -16.49 -18.28 8.01
C ARG A 471 -15.38 -17.59 8.81
N TRP A 472 -15.35 -17.79 10.11
CA TRP A 472 -14.34 -17.18 10.98
C TRP A 472 -13.36 -18.21 11.52
N ILE A 473 -12.11 -17.78 11.65
CA ILE A 473 -11.02 -18.54 12.26
C ILE A 473 -10.32 -17.58 13.24
N ILE A 474 -10.48 -17.78 14.54
CA ILE A 474 -9.83 -16.92 15.54
C ILE A 474 -8.77 -17.71 16.26
N LEU A 475 -7.55 -17.18 16.24
CA LEU A 475 -6.37 -17.83 16.78
C LEU A 475 -5.57 -16.86 17.64
N PRO A 476 -5.25 -17.21 18.88
CA PRO A 476 -4.22 -16.51 19.64
C PRO A 476 -2.84 -16.89 19.06
N GLU A 477 -1.94 -15.93 18.94
CA GLU A 477 -0.59 -16.13 18.41
C GLU A 477 0.23 -17.08 19.29
N GLU A 478 -0.07 -17.13 20.59
CA GLU A 478 0.50 -18.09 21.53
C GLU A 478 0.19 -19.54 21.13
N SER A 479 -0.96 -19.82 20.51
CA SER A 479 -1.26 -21.17 19.99
C SER A 479 -0.35 -21.59 18.84
N LEU A 480 0.18 -20.63 18.06
CA LEU A 480 1.16 -20.91 17.00
C LEU A 480 2.52 -21.33 17.57
N ARG A 481 2.76 -21.10 18.88
CA ARG A 481 3.97 -21.52 19.60
C ARG A 481 3.74 -22.79 20.41
N VAL A 482 2.64 -22.82 21.17
CA VAL A 482 2.37 -23.87 22.15
C VAL A 482 1.82 -25.13 21.48
N SER A 483 0.91 -24.97 20.52
CA SER A 483 0.22 -26.07 19.84
C SER A 483 0.11 -25.82 18.32
N PRO A 484 1.23 -25.57 17.61
CA PRO A 484 1.24 -25.18 16.20
C PRO A 484 0.53 -26.18 15.28
N ALA A 485 0.65 -27.48 15.56
CA ALA A 485 -0.02 -28.52 14.78
C ALA A 485 -1.55 -28.47 14.94
N GLU A 486 -2.04 -28.18 16.14
CA GLU A 486 -3.47 -28.05 16.41
C GLU A 486 -4.04 -26.77 15.79
N ALA A 487 -3.31 -25.66 15.90
CA ALA A 487 -3.67 -24.40 15.25
C ALA A 487 -3.74 -24.56 13.72
N LEU A 488 -2.75 -25.21 13.09
CA LEU A 488 -2.79 -25.50 11.65
C LEU A 488 -3.97 -26.43 11.30
N ARG A 489 -4.20 -27.50 12.06
CA ARG A 489 -5.36 -28.38 11.83
C ARG A 489 -6.68 -27.62 11.91
N HIS A 490 -6.84 -26.71 12.87
CA HIS A 490 -8.03 -25.85 12.98
C HIS A 490 -8.21 -24.97 11.75
N ILE A 491 -7.13 -24.37 11.22
CA ILE A 491 -7.18 -23.58 9.97
C ILE A 491 -7.66 -24.44 8.80
N PHE A 492 -7.01 -25.58 8.56
CA PHE A 492 -7.35 -26.47 7.43
C PHE A 492 -8.78 -27.02 7.55
N ALA A 493 -9.17 -27.49 8.74
CA ALA A 493 -10.52 -27.99 9.02
C ALA A 493 -11.57 -26.90 8.83
N SER A 494 -11.32 -25.70 9.36
CA SER A 494 -12.19 -24.54 9.18
C SER A 494 -12.31 -24.19 7.71
N LEU A 495 -11.23 -24.22 6.93
CA LEU A 495 -11.29 -23.96 5.49
C LEU A 495 -11.93 -25.08 4.66
N ARG A 496 -12.20 -26.25 5.27
CA ARG A 496 -12.64 -27.48 4.59
C ARG A 496 -11.62 -27.94 3.52
N ILE A 497 -10.35 -27.80 3.85
CA ILE A 497 -9.22 -28.26 3.03
C ILE A 497 -8.52 -29.38 3.81
N PRO A 498 -8.20 -30.52 3.18
CA PRO A 498 -7.46 -31.57 3.87
C PRO A 498 -6.08 -31.04 4.28
N PRO A 499 -5.63 -31.31 5.52
CA PRO A 499 -4.30 -30.91 5.94
C PRO A 499 -3.23 -31.62 5.10
N PRO A 500 -2.09 -30.98 4.80
CA PRO A 500 -1.03 -31.60 4.04
C PRO A 500 -0.33 -32.69 4.85
N GLN A 501 0.27 -33.67 4.17
CA GLN A 501 0.89 -34.85 4.82
C GLN A 501 2.07 -34.46 5.73
N ASP A 502 2.76 -33.37 5.41
CA ASP A 502 3.89 -32.81 6.13
C ASP A 502 3.49 -31.77 7.19
N LEU A 503 2.21 -31.71 7.60
CA LEU A 503 1.73 -30.81 8.66
C LEU A 503 2.61 -30.81 9.93
N PRO A 504 3.14 -31.95 10.43
CA PRO A 504 4.08 -31.93 11.55
C PRO A 504 5.36 -31.11 11.27
N CYS A 505 5.91 -31.20 10.06
CA CYS A 505 7.10 -30.42 9.66
C CYS A 505 6.77 -28.92 9.56
N LEU A 506 5.62 -28.58 8.96
CA LEU A 506 5.11 -27.21 8.90
C LEU A 506 4.91 -26.62 10.30
N ALA A 507 4.37 -27.42 11.23
CA ALA A 507 4.17 -27.03 12.63
C ALA A 507 5.51 -26.76 13.35
N SER A 508 6.53 -27.61 13.13
CA SER A 508 7.88 -27.39 13.68
C SER A 508 8.51 -26.10 13.16
N GLN A 509 8.45 -25.83 11.86
CA GLN A 509 8.99 -24.60 11.27
C GLN A 509 8.30 -23.34 11.82
N LEU A 510 6.97 -23.39 11.95
CA LEU A 510 6.20 -22.30 12.55
C LEU A 510 6.61 -22.05 14.01
N ALA A 511 6.82 -23.11 14.79
CA ALA A 511 7.28 -23.03 16.17
C ALA A 511 8.68 -22.39 16.25
N GLU A 512 9.62 -22.83 15.41
CA GLU A 512 10.98 -22.31 15.34
C GLU A 512 11.00 -20.80 15.00
N TRP A 513 10.23 -20.37 14.01
CA TRP A 513 10.12 -18.95 13.66
C TRP A 513 9.51 -18.11 14.78
N ALA A 514 8.47 -18.64 15.41
CA ALA A 514 7.82 -17.97 16.53
C ALA A 514 8.74 -17.88 17.76
N GLN A 515 9.66 -18.83 17.93
CA GLN A 515 10.67 -18.84 18.99
C GLN A 515 11.86 -17.92 18.70
N GLN A 516 12.50 -18.03 17.52
CA GLN A 516 13.65 -17.20 17.11
C GLN A 516 13.36 -15.71 17.16
N LYS A 517 12.15 -15.28 16.81
CA LYS A 517 11.78 -13.86 16.91
C LYS A 517 11.69 -13.38 18.35
N ASN A 518 11.23 -14.22 19.27
CA ASN A 518 11.17 -13.88 20.68
C ASN A 518 12.59 -13.68 21.24
N ASP A 519 13.54 -14.52 20.81
CA ASP A 519 14.96 -14.42 21.18
C ASP A 519 15.66 -13.21 20.51
N SER A 520 15.31 -12.89 19.26
CA SER A 520 15.78 -11.66 18.58
C SER A 520 15.29 -10.38 19.27
N ILE A 521 14.10 -10.45 19.89
CA ILE A 521 13.49 -9.36 20.65
C ILE A 521 14.17 -9.23 22.02
N ALA A 522 14.59 -10.33 22.63
CA ALA A 522 15.38 -10.34 23.85
C ALA A 522 16.83 -9.85 23.62
N SER A 523 17.39 -10.02 22.41
CA SER A 523 18.80 -9.75 22.08
C SER A 523 19.08 -8.45 21.30
N SER A 524 18.06 -7.68 20.89
CA SER A 524 18.28 -6.46 20.10
C SER A 524 18.95 -5.34 20.94
N ARG A 525 20.05 -4.76 20.45
CA ARG A 525 20.83 -3.64 21.05
C ARG A 525 20.09 -2.28 21.16
N LEU A 526 18.76 -2.27 21.12
CA LEU A 526 18.00 -1.12 21.61
C LEU A 526 17.81 -1.37 23.10
N PRO A 527 18.09 -0.41 24.00
CA PRO A 527 17.89 -0.64 25.43
C PRO A 527 16.48 -1.17 25.60
N ALA A 528 16.35 -2.35 26.20
CA ALA A 528 15.06 -2.80 26.68
C ALA A 528 14.55 -1.66 27.55
N ALA A 529 13.57 -0.88 27.08
CA ALA A 529 12.86 0.02 27.96
C ALA A 529 12.36 -0.91 29.08
N PRO A 530 12.87 -0.80 30.31
CA PRO A 530 12.47 -1.72 31.35
C PRO A 530 11.02 -1.35 31.64
N SER A 531 10.07 -2.06 31.02
CA SER A 531 8.67 -1.92 31.35
C SER A 531 8.58 -2.22 32.83
N THR A 532 8.41 -1.18 33.63
CA THR A 532 8.28 -1.34 35.07
C THR A 532 7.10 -2.26 35.35
N GLU A 533 7.16 -3.04 36.43
CA GLU A 533 6.03 -3.87 36.88
C GLU A 533 4.73 -3.05 36.96
N LEU A 534 4.84 -1.76 37.31
CA LEU A 534 3.76 -0.78 37.30
C LEU A 534 3.16 -0.55 35.90
N SER A 535 3.98 -0.37 34.86
CA SER A 535 3.50 -0.21 33.49
C SER A 535 2.82 -1.47 32.95
N HIS A 536 3.37 -2.64 33.25
CA HIS A 536 2.78 -3.92 32.88
C HIS A 536 1.43 -4.13 33.57
N GLY A 537 1.38 -3.89 34.89
CA GLY A 537 0.14 -3.97 35.66
C GLY A 537 -0.93 -2.97 35.21
N PHE A 538 -0.55 -1.77 34.77
CA PHE A 538 -1.48 -0.80 34.19
C PHE A 538 -2.06 -1.30 32.87
N LEU A 539 -1.22 -1.81 31.96
CA LEU A 539 -1.66 -2.37 30.68
C LEU A 539 -2.59 -3.57 30.86
N GLN A 540 -2.25 -4.50 31.75
CA GLN A 540 -3.08 -5.65 32.08
C GLN A 540 -4.46 -5.22 32.60
N ALA A 541 -4.50 -4.30 33.57
CA ALA A 541 -5.76 -3.78 34.11
C ALA A 541 -6.59 -3.06 33.03
N PHE A 542 -5.94 -2.29 32.15
CA PHE A 542 -6.60 -1.58 31.06
C PHE A 542 -7.23 -2.56 30.07
N PHE A 543 -6.46 -3.52 29.55
CA PHE A 543 -6.95 -4.44 28.53
C PHE A 543 -7.95 -5.44 29.07
N ALA A 544 -7.74 -5.97 30.28
CA ALA A 544 -8.72 -6.87 30.91
C ALA A 544 -10.10 -6.20 31.06
N ARG A 545 -10.13 -4.91 31.40
CA ARG A 545 -11.39 -4.15 31.49
C ARG A 545 -12.10 -4.04 30.14
N TYR A 546 -11.39 -3.61 29.10
CA TYR A 546 -12.02 -3.28 27.81
C TYR A 546 -12.18 -4.47 26.87
N ASN A 547 -11.42 -5.55 27.08
CA ASN A 547 -11.57 -6.84 26.39
C ASN A 547 -12.36 -7.88 27.20
N ALA A 548 -13.00 -7.51 28.32
CA ALA A 548 -13.79 -8.44 29.13
C ALA A 548 -14.77 -9.35 28.36
N PRO A 549 -15.49 -8.90 27.30
CA PRO A 549 -16.40 -9.78 26.57
C PRO A 549 -15.72 -10.61 25.46
N LEU A 550 -14.39 -10.52 25.31
CA LEU A 550 -13.66 -11.12 24.20
C LEU A 550 -13.79 -12.65 24.18
N SER A 551 -13.70 -13.30 25.33
CA SER A 551 -13.78 -14.76 25.46
C SER A 551 -15.11 -15.31 24.96
N ASP A 552 -16.22 -14.73 25.41
CA ASP A 552 -17.57 -15.08 24.98
C ASP A 552 -17.80 -14.74 23.49
N GLN A 553 -17.24 -13.62 23.00
CA GLN A 553 -17.31 -13.27 21.58
C GLN A 553 -16.56 -14.28 20.69
N ILE A 554 -15.35 -14.70 21.09
CA ILE A 554 -14.60 -15.71 20.35
C ILE A 554 -15.38 -17.03 20.35
N GLN A 555 -15.93 -17.44 21.49
CA GLN A 555 -16.74 -18.66 21.60
C GLN A 555 -18.00 -18.61 20.71
N GLN A 556 -18.64 -17.45 20.56
CA GLN A 556 -19.79 -17.26 19.68
C GLN A 556 -19.43 -17.31 18.19
N VAL A 557 -18.25 -16.81 17.83
CA VAL A 557 -17.83 -16.65 16.43
C VAL A 557 -17.09 -17.87 15.89
N ASP A 558 -16.25 -18.50 16.71
CA ASP A 558 -15.45 -19.67 16.37
C ASP A 558 -15.41 -20.67 17.55
N ALA A 559 -16.53 -21.34 17.79
CA ALA A 559 -16.68 -22.27 18.91
C ALA A 559 -15.67 -23.45 18.88
N ASN A 560 -15.19 -23.82 17.70
CA ASN A 560 -14.27 -24.95 17.51
C ASN A 560 -12.83 -24.60 17.87
N SER A 561 -12.46 -23.31 17.90
CA SER A 561 -11.14 -22.84 18.33
C SER A 561 -10.89 -22.96 19.84
N ALA A 562 -11.90 -23.34 20.63
CA ALA A 562 -11.83 -23.27 22.09
C ALA A 562 -10.62 -23.99 22.72
N PRO A 563 -10.18 -25.18 22.26
CA PRO A 563 -8.95 -25.81 22.76
C PRO A 563 -7.68 -24.95 22.62
N LEU A 564 -7.65 -24.02 21.66
CA LEU A 564 -6.49 -23.20 21.34
C LEU A 564 -6.36 -21.94 22.22
N TRP A 565 -7.42 -21.53 22.92
CA TRP A 565 -7.42 -20.30 23.72
C TRP A 565 -7.97 -20.45 25.14
N ARG A 566 -8.62 -21.56 25.50
CA ARG A 566 -9.17 -21.79 26.85
C ARG A 566 -8.13 -21.75 27.97
N ASP A 567 -6.88 -22.09 27.67
CA ASP A 567 -5.79 -22.08 28.67
C ASP A 567 -4.93 -20.80 28.58
N ILE A 568 -5.30 -19.85 27.73
CA ILE A 568 -4.57 -18.59 27.56
C ILE A 568 -5.11 -17.55 28.53
N SER A 569 -4.28 -17.20 29.52
CA SER A 569 -4.63 -16.37 30.67
C SER A 569 -5.30 -15.03 30.35
N TRP A 570 -4.87 -14.33 29.29
CA TRP A 570 -5.42 -13.03 28.90
C TRP A 570 -6.73 -13.13 28.10
N ILE A 571 -7.15 -14.36 27.71
CA ILE A 571 -8.43 -14.65 27.06
C ILE A 571 -9.38 -15.38 28.02
N SER A 572 -8.90 -16.32 28.83
CA SER A 572 -9.79 -17.30 29.50
C SER A 572 -10.14 -16.99 30.95
N SER A 573 -9.63 -15.92 31.54
CA SER A 573 -9.79 -15.64 32.97
C SER A 573 -11.15 -15.00 33.33
N LYS A 574 -12.24 -15.74 33.13
CA LYS A 574 -13.62 -15.30 33.45
C LYS A 574 -13.77 -14.68 34.85
N GLN A 575 -13.00 -15.17 35.84
CA GLN A 575 -12.97 -14.61 37.21
C GLN A 575 -12.28 -13.25 37.30
N GLN A 576 -11.15 -13.03 36.60
CA GLN A 576 -10.50 -11.71 36.56
C GLN A 576 -11.31 -10.72 35.70
N GLU A 577 -11.93 -11.18 34.61
CA GLU A 577 -12.81 -10.38 33.75
C GLU A 577 -14.03 -9.83 34.50
N GLN A 578 -14.66 -10.66 35.34
CA GLN A 578 -15.79 -10.22 36.17
C GLN A 578 -15.38 -9.14 37.19
N VAL A 579 -14.25 -9.31 37.88
CA VAL A 579 -13.76 -8.32 38.86
C VAL A 579 -13.31 -7.03 38.16
N LEU A 580 -12.59 -7.13 37.05
CA LEU A 580 -11.97 -5.99 36.36
C LEU A 580 -12.94 -5.17 35.49
N SER A 581 -14.10 -5.73 35.13
CA SER A 581 -15.17 -5.00 34.44
C SER A 581 -16.02 -4.11 35.37
N GLY A 582 -16.05 -4.40 36.68
CA GLY A 582 -16.86 -3.69 37.67
C GLY A 582 -16.22 -2.38 38.20
N PRO A 583 -16.86 -1.74 39.20
CA PRO A 583 -16.31 -0.57 39.89
C PRO A 583 -14.94 -0.83 40.55
N ASP A 584 -14.71 -2.05 41.04
CA ASP A 584 -13.43 -2.47 41.61
C ASP A 584 -12.32 -2.47 40.58
N GLY A 585 -12.56 -3.04 39.40
CA GLY A 585 -11.63 -2.98 38.28
C GLY A 585 -11.28 -1.57 37.82
N LEU A 586 -12.27 -0.68 37.80
CA LEU A 586 -12.03 0.74 37.50
C LEU A 586 -11.14 1.38 38.57
N ARG A 587 -11.42 1.12 39.86
CA ARG A 587 -10.58 1.57 40.97
C ARG A 587 -9.15 1.03 40.84
N THR A 588 -8.98 -0.24 40.50
CA THR A 588 -7.66 -0.85 40.26
C THR A 588 -6.93 -0.17 39.10
N LEU A 589 -7.61 0.05 37.96
CA LEU A 589 -7.02 0.74 36.81
C LEU A 589 -6.59 2.16 37.16
N GLN A 590 -7.44 2.92 37.86
CA GLN A 590 -7.15 4.28 38.31
C GLN A 590 -5.97 4.31 39.31
N ALA A 591 -5.92 3.38 40.26
CA ALA A 591 -4.83 3.24 41.21
C ALA A 591 -3.49 2.91 40.51
N LYS A 592 -3.51 1.97 39.55
CA LYS A 592 -2.32 1.62 38.73
C LYS A 592 -1.86 2.80 37.87
N ALA A 593 -2.79 3.54 37.28
CA ALA A 593 -2.48 4.75 36.51
C ALA A 593 -1.86 5.84 37.40
N HIS A 594 -2.37 6.02 38.62
CA HIS A 594 -1.84 6.97 39.59
C HIS A 594 -0.43 6.59 40.04
N ALA A 595 -0.19 5.32 40.40
CA ALA A 595 1.13 4.83 40.76
C ALA A 595 2.15 5.00 39.62
N LEU A 596 1.76 4.70 38.37
CA LEU A 596 2.61 4.90 37.20
C LEU A 596 2.93 6.39 36.97
N ARG A 597 1.96 7.28 37.21
CA ARG A 597 2.16 8.74 37.14
C ARG A 597 3.17 9.23 38.18
N ASN A 598 3.07 8.75 39.42
CA ASN A 598 3.97 9.14 40.50
C ASN A 598 5.41 8.70 40.20
N LEU A 599 5.59 7.47 39.73
CA LEU A 599 6.91 6.96 39.31
C LEU A 599 7.55 7.83 38.21
N LEU A 600 6.77 8.21 37.19
CA LEU A 600 7.26 9.08 36.13
C LEU A 600 7.68 10.45 36.70
N ALA A 601 6.97 10.95 37.71
CA ALA A 601 7.19 12.27 38.28
C ALA A 601 8.47 12.28 39.13
N GLU A 602 8.68 11.22 39.90
CA GLU A 602 9.93 10.96 40.63
C GLU A 602 11.14 10.87 39.69
N ARG A 603 10.97 10.26 38.51
CA ARG A 603 12.02 10.18 37.47
C ARG A 603 12.26 11.51 36.75
N GLY A 604 11.52 12.56 37.06
CA GLY A 604 11.61 13.85 36.37
C GLY A 604 11.29 13.76 34.88
N ASP A 605 10.46 12.80 34.46
CA ASP A 605 10.15 12.58 33.05
C ASP A 605 9.44 13.84 32.49
N ALA A 606 10.17 14.62 31.68
CA ALA A 606 9.70 15.88 31.13
C ALA A 606 8.41 15.73 30.30
N SER A 607 8.12 14.51 29.81
CA SER A 607 6.88 14.22 29.10
C SER A 607 5.64 14.39 29.97
N LEU A 608 5.73 14.30 31.31
CA LEU A 608 4.64 14.57 32.28
C LEU A 608 4.05 15.97 32.16
N LYS A 609 4.90 16.98 31.91
CA LYS A 609 4.44 18.36 31.72
C LYS A 609 3.69 18.54 30.40
N GLY A 610 3.89 17.62 29.45
CA GLY A 610 3.19 17.51 28.18
C GLY A 610 2.09 16.44 28.12
N LEU A 611 1.80 15.70 29.22
CA LEU A 611 0.91 14.52 29.28
C LEU A 611 -0.59 14.81 29.16
N THR A 612 -0.97 16.02 28.75
CA THR A 612 -2.22 16.05 27.99
C THR A 612 -1.96 15.14 26.79
N VAL A 613 -2.84 14.17 26.49
CA VAL A 613 -3.00 13.79 25.08
C VAL A 613 -3.54 15.04 24.38
N SER A 614 -2.70 16.06 24.30
CA SER A 614 -2.90 17.21 23.48
C SER A 614 -2.34 16.76 22.15
N SER A 615 -3.11 16.97 21.11
CA SER A 615 -2.79 18.01 20.13
C SER A 615 -1.33 18.58 20.05
N ALA A 616 -0.45 18.53 21.06
CA ALA A 616 0.90 19.09 21.21
C ALA A 616 1.94 18.91 20.08
N GLY A 617 1.71 18.07 19.08
CA GLY A 617 2.58 18.08 17.87
C GLY A 617 1.82 18.17 16.55
N TRP A 618 0.54 18.52 16.63
CA TRP A 618 -0.09 19.38 15.64
C TRP A 618 0.33 20.86 15.83
N VAL A 619 1.04 21.18 16.93
CA VAL A 619 1.21 22.56 17.43
C VAL A 619 2.29 23.37 16.73
N VAL A 620 3.24 22.75 16.03
CA VAL A 620 4.33 23.50 15.38
C VAL A 620 3.92 23.89 13.96
N GLY A 621 2.99 24.85 13.87
CA GLY A 621 2.58 25.43 12.60
C GLY A 621 1.23 26.15 12.66
N PRO A 622 0.95 27.03 11.69
CA PRO A 622 -0.33 27.72 11.61
C PRO A 622 -1.51 26.76 11.40
N ARG A 623 -2.64 26.98 12.08
CA ARG A 623 -3.80 26.07 12.04
C ARG A 623 -4.93 26.63 11.20
N PRO A 624 -5.60 25.78 10.39
CA PRO A 624 -6.79 26.21 9.66
C PRO A 624 -7.92 26.54 10.63
N SER A 625 -8.43 27.76 10.55
CA SER A 625 -9.59 28.25 11.28
C SER A 625 -10.84 28.30 10.40
N VAL A 626 -10.66 28.33 9.08
CA VAL A 626 -11.73 28.35 8.08
C VAL A 626 -11.62 27.12 7.18
N PHE A 627 -12.73 26.47 6.91
CA PHE A 627 -12.82 25.28 6.07
C PHE A 627 -13.87 25.49 4.99
N VAL A 628 -13.52 25.25 3.72
CA VAL A 628 -14.48 25.19 2.62
C VAL A 628 -14.70 23.73 2.27
N LEU A 629 -15.81 23.15 2.75
CA LEU A 629 -16.03 21.70 2.77
C LEU A 629 -16.48 21.10 1.43
N GLY A 630 -16.79 21.93 0.43
CA GLY A 630 -17.51 21.50 -0.77
C GLY A 630 -19.00 21.81 -0.64
N ALA A 631 -19.92 21.11 -1.30
CA ALA A 631 -19.79 19.80 -1.94
C ALA A 631 -18.77 19.75 -3.10
N ARG A 632 -18.18 18.58 -3.34
CA ARG A 632 -17.24 18.38 -4.45
C ARG A 632 -17.92 18.72 -5.78
N ASP A 633 -17.24 19.52 -6.60
CA ASP A 633 -17.73 20.03 -7.90
C ASP A 633 -19.03 20.85 -7.79
N SER A 634 -19.29 21.52 -6.66
CA SER A 634 -20.40 22.48 -6.54
C SER A 634 -20.07 23.87 -7.09
N GLY A 635 -18.78 24.20 -7.25
CA GLY A 635 -18.32 25.54 -7.65
C GLY A 635 -17.81 26.39 -6.48
N ALA A 636 -17.21 25.77 -5.47
CA ALA A 636 -16.60 26.49 -4.35
C ALA A 636 -15.35 27.30 -4.72
N ASP A 637 -14.81 27.13 -5.94
CA ASP A 637 -13.57 27.78 -6.41
C ASP A 637 -13.63 29.30 -6.28
N SER A 638 -14.73 29.92 -6.70
CA SER A 638 -14.93 31.38 -6.61
C SER A 638 -14.93 31.88 -5.16
N VAL A 639 -15.47 31.09 -4.21
CA VAL A 639 -15.43 31.41 -2.78
C VAL A 639 -14.01 31.29 -2.24
N ILE A 640 -13.26 30.26 -2.66
CA ILE A 640 -11.87 30.05 -2.25
C ILE A 640 -10.99 31.21 -2.75
N GLU A 641 -11.13 31.60 -4.01
CA GLU A 641 -10.40 32.73 -4.60
C GLU A 641 -10.73 34.04 -3.89
N LEU A 642 -12.00 34.30 -3.60
CA LEU A 642 -12.46 35.48 -2.86
C LEU A 642 -11.82 35.57 -1.46
N LEU A 643 -11.77 34.44 -0.74
CA LEU A 643 -11.17 34.37 0.60
C LEU A 643 -9.65 34.56 0.56
N LEU A 644 -8.97 33.92 -0.41
CA LEU A 644 -7.52 34.04 -0.57
C LEU A 644 -7.08 35.43 -1.06
N ALA A 645 -7.98 36.21 -1.67
CA ALA A 645 -7.73 37.60 -2.03
C ALA A 645 -7.73 38.56 -0.83
N GLN A 646 -8.12 38.11 0.38
CA GLN A 646 -8.18 38.98 1.56
C GLN A 646 -6.83 39.14 2.27
N PRO A 647 -6.50 40.35 2.74
CA PRO A 647 -5.33 40.55 3.60
C PRO A 647 -5.37 39.65 4.83
N GLY A 648 -4.28 38.95 5.11
CA GLY A 648 -4.14 38.09 6.29
C GLY A 648 -4.76 36.68 6.17
N MET A 649 -5.39 36.32 5.05
CA MET A 649 -5.87 34.97 4.75
C MET A 649 -4.84 34.18 3.94
N CYS A 650 -4.51 32.97 4.38
CA CYS A 650 -3.58 32.06 3.70
C CYS A 650 -4.20 30.66 3.62
N GLY A 651 -3.99 29.90 2.55
CA GLY A 651 -4.59 28.55 2.51
C GLY A 651 -4.56 27.82 1.19
N GLY A 652 -5.18 26.64 1.20
CA GLY A 652 -5.32 25.76 0.05
C GLY A 652 -5.81 24.37 0.45
N ALA A 653 -5.93 23.45 -0.51
CA ALA A 653 -6.40 22.10 -0.24
C ALA A 653 -5.32 21.27 0.47
N LEU A 654 -5.39 21.18 1.80
CA LEU A 654 -4.42 20.41 2.61
C LEU A 654 -4.60 18.90 2.42
N ARG A 655 -5.85 18.46 2.21
CA ARG A 655 -6.28 17.05 2.10
C ARG A 655 -5.71 16.21 3.25
N LEU A 656 -5.72 16.81 4.44
CA LEU A 656 -5.11 16.29 5.66
C LEU A 656 -6.07 15.34 6.38
N PHE A 657 -7.36 15.69 6.39
CA PHE A 657 -8.36 15.01 7.21
C PHE A 657 -9.15 13.92 6.46
N ASP A 658 -8.86 13.70 5.17
CA ASP A 658 -9.51 12.67 4.33
C ASP A 658 -8.59 11.49 3.96
N ASP A 659 -7.37 11.45 4.49
CA ASP A 659 -6.40 10.40 4.20
C ASP A 659 -5.53 10.09 5.41
N ASP A 660 -5.41 8.80 5.69
CA ASP A 660 -4.77 8.31 6.91
C ASP A 660 -3.28 8.62 6.94
N LEU A 661 -2.59 8.46 5.81
CA LEU A 661 -1.14 8.69 5.73
C LEU A 661 -0.84 10.19 5.92
N ARG A 662 -1.63 11.06 5.30
CA ARG A 662 -1.49 12.52 5.45
C ARG A 662 -1.84 12.96 6.86
N TYR A 663 -2.91 12.43 7.44
CA TYR A 663 -3.32 12.72 8.82
C TYR A 663 -2.22 12.33 9.83
N VAL A 664 -1.65 11.13 9.70
CA VAL A 664 -0.56 10.65 10.57
C VAL A 664 0.71 11.48 10.43
N ASN A 665 1.04 11.94 9.22
CA ASN A 665 2.18 12.82 8.98
C ASN A 665 1.98 14.25 9.52
N GLY A 666 0.78 14.59 9.97
CA GLY A 666 0.47 15.81 10.70
C GLY A 666 0.39 17.10 9.87
N LEU A 667 -0.09 18.15 10.52
CA LEU A 667 -0.30 19.47 9.96
C LEU A 667 0.98 20.18 9.46
N PRO A 668 2.15 20.11 10.14
CA PRO A 668 3.37 20.75 9.66
C PRO A 668 3.83 20.25 8.28
N ALA A 669 3.76 18.93 8.05
CA ALA A 669 4.10 18.33 6.76
C ALA A 669 3.14 18.75 5.65
N ALA A 670 1.85 18.91 5.96
CA ALA A 670 0.84 19.39 5.03
C ALA A 670 1.08 20.86 4.64
N ILE A 671 1.39 21.73 5.61
CA ILE A 671 1.67 23.15 5.37
C ILE A 671 2.95 23.33 4.55
N GLN A 672 4.02 22.59 4.86
CA GLN A 672 5.25 22.60 4.06
C GLN A 672 5.02 22.16 2.61
N ARG A 673 4.10 21.21 2.39
CA ARG A 673 3.70 20.76 1.05
C ARG A 673 2.98 21.89 0.29
N ILE A 674 2.03 22.57 0.91
CA ILE A 674 1.36 23.73 0.32
C ILE A 674 2.37 24.85 0.02
N ALA A 675 3.26 25.17 0.97
CA ALA A 675 4.29 26.18 0.77
C ALA A 675 5.26 25.85 -0.39
N ARG A 676 5.52 24.56 -0.65
CA ARG A 676 6.25 24.11 -1.84
C ARG A 676 5.43 24.21 -3.13
N ILE A 677 4.15 23.84 -3.08
CA ILE A 677 3.24 23.94 -4.24
C ILE A 677 3.06 25.40 -4.65
N GLY A 678 2.83 26.31 -3.70
CA GLY A 678 2.69 27.75 -3.95
C GLY A 678 3.92 28.35 -4.63
N ARG A 679 5.13 27.96 -4.21
CA ARG A 679 6.40 28.36 -4.86
C ARG A 679 6.51 27.86 -6.32
N ASN A 680 5.95 26.69 -6.62
CA ASN A 680 6.00 26.10 -7.97
C ASN A 680 4.89 26.63 -8.90
N VAL A 681 3.74 27.03 -8.37
CA VAL A 681 2.63 27.62 -9.14
C VAL A 681 2.95 29.06 -9.55
N SER A 682 3.73 29.80 -8.76
CA SER A 682 4.24 31.14 -9.10
C SER A 682 5.07 31.17 -10.41
N ARG A 683 5.60 30.02 -10.86
CA ARG A 683 6.33 29.90 -12.15
C ARG A 683 5.44 29.65 -13.37
N LYS A 684 4.14 29.37 -13.21
CA LYS A 684 3.22 29.02 -14.31
C LYS A 684 1.98 29.91 -14.32
N GLY A 685 2.18 31.22 -14.52
CA GLY A 685 1.25 32.05 -15.30
C GLY A 685 -0.22 32.13 -14.88
N PHE A 686 -0.58 31.83 -13.62
CA PHE A 686 -1.82 32.37 -13.07
C PHE A 686 -1.50 33.75 -12.51
N SER A 687 -2.10 34.73 -13.17
CA SER A 687 -1.95 36.17 -12.96
C SER A 687 -1.60 36.58 -11.53
N ALA A 688 -0.48 37.29 -11.45
CA ALA A 688 -0.15 38.29 -10.46
C ALA A 688 -1.36 39.09 -9.96
N ARG A 689 -2.02 38.62 -8.90
CA ARG A 689 -2.62 39.50 -7.88
C ARG A 689 -2.30 38.94 -6.49
N ARG A 690 -1.15 39.38 -6.01
CA ARG A 690 -0.84 39.57 -4.59
C ARG A 690 -0.99 38.31 -3.72
N SER A 691 0.16 37.68 -3.45
CA SER A 691 0.61 37.74 -2.07
C SER A 691 0.60 39.22 -1.67
N ALA A 692 -0.45 39.66 -1.01
CA ALA A 692 -0.39 40.90 -0.28
C ALA A 692 0.67 40.65 0.80
N LEU A 693 1.89 41.09 0.48
CA LEU A 693 2.83 41.78 1.35
C LEU A 693 3.20 41.02 2.63
N GLY A 694 4.46 40.56 2.73
CA GLY A 694 5.34 40.58 3.93
C GLY A 694 4.78 40.62 5.36
N GLY A 695 3.55 40.18 5.61
CA GLY A 695 2.82 40.24 6.86
C GLY A 695 2.43 38.83 7.29
N ALA A 696 2.35 38.62 8.60
CA ALA A 696 2.02 37.32 9.17
C ALA A 696 0.60 36.88 8.76
N CYS A 697 0.48 35.66 8.23
CA CYS A 697 -0.82 35.04 7.99
C CYS A 697 -1.62 34.96 9.30
N SER A 698 -2.75 35.67 9.37
CA SER A 698 -3.60 35.77 10.57
C SER A 698 -4.65 34.67 10.66
N SER A 699 -5.09 34.12 9.52
CA SER A 699 -6.07 33.04 9.44
C SER A 699 -5.73 32.09 8.31
N TYR A 700 -5.92 30.78 8.56
CA TYR A 700 -5.65 29.74 7.57
C TYR A 700 -6.92 29.08 7.07
N LEU A 701 -6.98 28.89 5.75
CA LEU A 701 -8.07 28.25 5.03
C LEU A 701 -7.65 26.85 4.55
N ASP A 702 -8.45 25.83 4.88
CA ASP A 702 -8.40 24.53 4.19
C ASP A 702 -9.56 24.43 3.19
N SER A 703 -9.22 24.34 1.91
CA SER A 703 -10.20 24.25 0.82
C SER A 703 -10.47 22.83 0.32
N SER A 704 -10.08 21.82 1.10
CA SER A 704 -10.32 20.43 0.77
C SER A 704 -11.81 20.08 0.85
N PRO A 705 -12.39 19.38 -0.14
CA PRO A 705 -13.82 19.10 -0.19
C PRO A 705 -14.22 17.98 0.77
N TYR A 706 -14.10 18.19 2.08
CA TYR A 706 -14.30 17.17 3.10
C TYR A 706 -15.75 16.79 3.37
N LEU A 707 -16.76 17.49 2.82
CA LEU A 707 -18.17 17.28 3.18
C LEU A 707 -18.57 15.79 3.13
N HIS A 708 -18.11 15.09 2.10
CA HIS A 708 -18.39 13.68 1.93
C HIS A 708 -17.60 12.79 2.90
N SER A 709 -16.40 13.21 3.34
CA SER A 709 -15.44 12.42 4.12
C SER A 709 -15.97 11.93 5.47
N ARG A 710 -15.85 10.61 5.73
CA ARG A 710 -16.23 9.91 6.96
C ARG A 710 -15.43 10.39 8.16
N TRP A 711 -14.13 10.50 7.99
CA TRP A 711 -13.22 10.78 9.10
C TRP A 711 -12.97 12.26 9.32
N ALA A 712 -13.19 13.09 8.31
CA ALA A 712 -12.81 14.49 8.40
C ALA A 712 -13.48 15.26 9.55
N PRO A 713 -14.82 15.16 9.80
CA PRO A 713 -15.43 15.88 10.91
C PRO A 713 -14.81 15.51 12.25
N LEU A 714 -14.69 14.21 12.52
CA LEU A 714 -14.11 13.66 13.74
C LEU A 714 -12.63 14.05 13.90
N ARG A 715 -11.84 13.94 12.83
CA ARG A 715 -10.41 14.28 12.83
C ARG A 715 -10.16 15.76 13.04
N ILE A 716 -10.98 16.63 12.43
CA ILE A 716 -10.91 18.08 12.66
C ILE A 716 -11.30 18.38 14.11
N TYR A 717 -12.39 17.78 14.60
CA TYR A 717 -12.84 17.97 15.97
C TYR A 717 -11.77 17.54 16.98
N SER A 718 -11.11 16.41 16.77
CA SER A 718 -10.04 15.94 17.64
C SER A 718 -8.76 16.77 17.53
N ALA A 719 -8.32 17.10 16.31
CA ALA A 719 -7.05 17.79 16.09
C ALA A 719 -7.11 19.26 16.53
N LEU A 720 -8.26 19.91 16.41
CA LEU A 720 -8.47 21.33 16.67
C LEU A 720 -9.38 21.59 17.89
N ARG A 721 -9.46 20.62 18.82
CA ARG A 721 -10.36 20.66 19.98
C ARG A 721 -10.24 21.92 20.84
N HIS A 722 -9.08 22.57 20.93
CA HIS A 722 -8.94 23.80 21.73
C HIS A 722 -9.45 25.07 21.01
N GLU A 723 -9.53 25.02 19.69
CA GLU A 723 -9.97 26.13 18.84
C GLU A 723 -11.39 25.90 18.29
N TYR A 724 -12.06 24.81 18.69
CA TYR A 724 -13.28 24.34 18.05
C TYR A 724 -14.37 25.41 17.95
N LYS A 725 -14.55 26.28 18.97
CA LYS A 725 -15.54 27.38 18.93
C LYS A 725 -15.24 28.45 17.86
N GLY A 726 -13.96 28.61 17.52
CA GLY A 726 -13.49 29.54 16.50
C GLY A 726 -13.54 28.98 15.07
N LEU A 727 -13.74 27.67 14.90
CA LEU A 727 -13.79 27.06 13.58
C LEU A 727 -15.03 27.52 12.80
N ARG A 728 -14.84 27.78 11.51
CA ARG A 728 -15.87 28.20 10.57
C ARG A 728 -15.87 27.30 9.35
N PHE A 729 -17.04 26.76 9.01
CA PHE A 729 -17.25 25.85 7.89
C PHE A 729 -18.13 26.52 6.85
N ILE A 730 -17.63 26.67 5.64
CA ILE A 730 -18.40 27.15 4.50
C ILE A 730 -18.73 25.94 3.61
N VAL A 731 -20.02 25.75 3.33
CA VAL A 731 -20.51 24.68 2.48
C VAL A 731 -21.20 25.30 1.27
N VAL A 732 -20.57 25.18 0.11
CA VAL A 732 -21.14 25.60 -1.16
C VAL A 732 -21.88 24.42 -1.78
N LEU A 733 -23.20 24.50 -1.86
CA LEU A 733 -24.07 23.48 -2.43
C LEU A 733 -24.59 23.94 -3.79
N ARG A 734 -24.90 22.99 -4.67
CA ARG A 734 -25.45 23.23 -6.01
C ARG A 734 -26.70 22.36 -6.14
N ASP A 735 -27.56 22.66 -7.11
CA ASP A 735 -28.58 21.68 -7.51
C ASP A 735 -27.90 20.30 -7.72
N PRO A 736 -28.39 19.22 -7.08
CA PRO A 736 -27.68 17.96 -7.06
C PRO A 736 -27.59 17.31 -8.45
N ILE A 737 -28.50 17.65 -9.38
CA ILE A 737 -28.47 17.19 -10.77
C ILE A 737 -27.33 17.91 -11.51
N GLU A 738 -27.23 19.23 -11.36
CA GLU A 738 -26.13 20.00 -11.94
C GLU A 738 -24.78 19.61 -11.35
N ARG A 739 -24.71 19.39 -10.03
CA ARG A 739 -23.50 18.91 -9.37
C ARG A 739 -23.09 17.54 -9.92
N ALA A 740 -24.03 16.61 -10.11
CA ALA A 740 -23.76 15.30 -10.69
C ALA A 740 -23.16 15.42 -12.10
N MET A 741 -23.69 16.33 -12.93
CA MET A 741 -23.14 16.59 -14.26
C MET A 741 -21.73 17.19 -14.21
N ARG A 742 -21.52 18.20 -13.36
CA ARG A 742 -20.22 18.86 -13.22
C ARG A 742 -19.18 17.88 -12.69
N HIS A 743 -19.54 17.06 -11.70
CA HIS A 743 -18.71 15.97 -11.20
C HIS A 743 -18.34 14.99 -12.31
N TRP A 744 -19.32 14.51 -13.09
CA TRP A 744 -19.06 13.61 -14.22
C TRP A 744 -18.04 14.19 -15.22
N LYS A 745 -18.21 15.46 -15.62
CA LYS A 745 -17.26 16.14 -16.51
C LYS A 745 -15.88 16.32 -15.86
N SER A 746 -15.83 16.63 -14.57
CA SER A 746 -14.60 16.75 -13.77
C SER A 746 -13.81 15.44 -13.76
N LEU A 747 -14.50 14.30 -13.60
CA LEU A 747 -13.89 12.97 -13.68
C LEU A 747 -13.33 12.68 -15.08
N GLN A 748 -14.08 12.98 -16.14
CA GLN A 748 -13.64 12.83 -17.53
C GLN A 748 -12.41 13.70 -17.84
N ALA A 749 -12.45 14.98 -17.46
CA ALA A 749 -11.35 15.91 -17.67
C ALA A 749 -10.09 15.50 -16.89
N THR A 750 -10.26 15.00 -15.66
CA THR A 750 -9.14 14.48 -14.86
C THR A 750 -8.52 13.25 -15.52
N SER A 751 -9.35 12.31 -15.98
CA SER A 751 -8.90 11.14 -16.75
C SER A 751 -8.09 11.57 -17.97
N SER A 752 -8.62 12.47 -18.81
CA SER A 752 -7.90 12.96 -20.00
C SER A 752 -6.57 13.64 -19.68
N ARG A 753 -6.52 14.50 -18.64
CA ARG A 753 -5.27 15.17 -18.22
C ARG A 753 -4.21 14.18 -17.77
N LEU A 754 -4.61 13.17 -16.99
CA LEU A 754 -3.70 12.13 -16.53
C LEU A 754 -3.23 11.23 -17.68
N SER A 755 -4.11 10.91 -18.64
CA SER A 755 -3.70 10.22 -19.88
C SER A 755 -2.62 10.99 -20.63
N VAL A 756 -2.80 12.31 -20.83
CA VAL A 756 -1.79 13.15 -21.50
C VAL A 756 -0.47 13.15 -20.74
N ARG A 757 -0.50 13.29 -19.40
CA ARG A 757 0.71 13.23 -18.57
C ARG A 757 1.44 11.89 -18.68
N GLN A 758 0.70 10.80 -18.77
CA GLN A 758 1.25 9.46 -18.99
C GLN A 758 1.91 9.38 -20.37
N SER A 759 1.24 9.88 -21.42
CA SER A 759 1.78 9.89 -22.79
C SER A 759 3.08 10.68 -22.94
N ILE A 760 3.27 11.76 -22.17
CA ILE A 760 4.49 12.58 -22.19
C ILE A 760 5.52 12.19 -21.12
N LYS A 761 5.40 11.01 -20.50
CA LYS A 761 6.28 10.49 -19.44
C LYS A 761 6.49 11.45 -18.25
N ARG A 762 5.50 12.31 -17.96
CA ARG A 762 5.50 13.23 -16.80
C ARG A 762 4.62 12.73 -15.64
N ALA A 763 3.95 11.60 -15.81
CA ALA A 763 3.17 10.96 -14.75
C ALA A 763 4.09 10.16 -13.81
N GLY A 764 3.98 10.40 -12.50
CA GLY A 764 4.56 9.52 -11.48
C GLY A 764 3.66 8.32 -11.17
N GLY A 765 4.12 7.37 -10.35
CA GLY A 765 3.38 6.14 -10.02
C GLY A 765 1.99 6.36 -9.40
N GLY A 766 1.76 7.50 -8.73
CA GLY A 766 0.43 7.89 -8.22
C GLY A 766 -0.52 8.38 -9.31
N ASP A 767 -0.01 9.09 -10.32
CA ASP A 767 -0.82 9.61 -11.44
C ASP A 767 -1.31 8.45 -12.33
N THR A 768 -0.49 7.41 -12.51
CA THR A 768 -0.85 6.20 -13.27
C THR A 768 -1.91 5.36 -12.55
N ALA A 769 -1.78 5.17 -11.23
CA ALA A 769 -2.79 4.47 -10.43
C ALA A 769 -4.15 5.17 -10.47
N ARG A 770 -4.16 6.51 -10.29
CA ARG A 770 -5.38 7.32 -10.35
C ARG A 770 -6.02 7.32 -11.74
N LEU A 771 -5.23 7.23 -12.81
CA LEU A 771 -5.77 7.11 -14.16
C LEU A 771 -6.47 5.77 -14.38
N HIS A 772 -5.84 4.67 -13.94
CA HIS A 772 -6.43 3.33 -14.04
C HIS A 772 -7.76 3.24 -13.29
N GLU A 773 -7.81 3.82 -12.08
CA GLU A 773 -9.01 4.00 -11.28
C GLU A 773 -10.14 4.70 -12.05
N LEU A 774 -9.86 5.88 -12.60
CA LEU A 774 -10.85 6.67 -13.32
C LEU A 774 -11.33 5.95 -14.57
N HIS A 775 -10.44 5.26 -15.29
CA HIS A 775 -10.84 4.41 -16.42
C HIS A 775 -11.75 3.27 -15.99
N GLY A 776 -11.49 2.63 -14.85
CA GLY A 776 -12.34 1.58 -14.27
C GLY A 776 -13.71 2.09 -13.83
N TYR A 777 -13.76 3.27 -13.18
CA TYR A 777 -15.02 3.88 -12.74
C TYR A 777 -15.87 4.39 -13.91
N LEU A 778 -15.24 5.05 -14.90
CA LEU A 778 -15.91 5.56 -16.09
C LEU A 778 -16.29 4.42 -17.04
N ASN A 779 -15.41 3.43 -17.25
CA ASN A 779 -15.61 2.21 -18.06
C ASN A 779 -16.33 2.44 -19.40
N GLY A 780 -16.02 3.54 -20.10
CA GLY A 780 -16.71 3.93 -21.34
C GLY A 780 -18.23 4.14 -21.20
N SER A 781 -18.74 4.29 -19.98
CA SER A 781 -20.15 4.54 -19.70
C SER A 781 -20.52 5.97 -20.08
N SER A 782 -21.73 6.15 -20.59
CA SER A 782 -22.35 7.47 -20.70
C SER A 782 -22.86 7.94 -19.33
N PHE A 783 -22.99 9.25 -19.13
CA PHE A 783 -23.60 9.82 -17.93
C PHE A 783 -24.94 9.16 -17.56
N LEU A 784 -25.87 9.02 -18.52
CA LEU A 784 -27.18 8.37 -18.30
C LEU A 784 -27.05 6.94 -17.76
N LYS A 785 -26.17 6.13 -18.36
CA LYS A 785 -25.93 4.74 -17.93
C LYS A 785 -25.40 4.71 -16.50
N LYS A 786 -24.47 5.60 -16.16
CA LYS A 786 -23.89 5.66 -14.81
C LYS A 786 -24.91 6.09 -13.77
N VAL A 787 -25.68 7.14 -14.07
CA VAL A 787 -26.78 7.63 -13.25
C VAL A 787 -27.81 6.54 -12.99
N ARG A 788 -28.25 5.82 -14.04
CA ARG A 788 -29.21 4.73 -13.91
C ARG A 788 -28.67 3.62 -12.99
N GLN A 789 -27.42 3.23 -13.17
CA GLN A 789 -26.78 2.20 -12.36
C GLN A 789 -26.71 2.61 -10.88
N GLU A 790 -26.11 3.76 -10.57
CA GLU A 790 -25.92 4.19 -9.19
C GLU A 790 -27.25 4.48 -8.48
N ALA A 791 -28.19 5.16 -9.14
CA ALA A 791 -29.49 5.46 -8.54
C ALA A 791 -30.27 4.18 -8.20
N SER A 792 -30.23 3.16 -9.07
CA SER A 792 -30.92 1.89 -8.82
C SER A 792 -30.28 1.13 -7.66
N GLN A 793 -28.95 1.00 -7.65
CA GLN A 793 -28.21 0.31 -6.57
C GLN A 793 -28.41 0.99 -5.22
N LEU A 794 -28.36 2.32 -5.18
CA LEU A 794 -28.61 3.09 -3.95
C LEU A 794 -30.04 2.88 -3.46
N GLN A 795 -31.03 2.93 -4.37
CA GLN A 795 -32.43 2.73 -4.01
C GLN A 795 -32.68 1.33 -3.45
N GLU A 796 -32.18 0.29 -4.11
CA GLU A 796 -32.29 -1.11 -3.66
C GLU A 796 -31.66 -1.30 -2.27
N CYS A 797 -30.48 -0.72 -2.05
CA CYS A 797 -29.80 -0.77 -0.75
C CYS A 797 -30.63 -0.09 0.35
N PHE A 798 -31.12 1.13 0.13
CA PHE A 798 -31.95 1.82 1.11
C PHE A 798 -33.28 1.11 1.38
N GLU A 799 -33.87 0.47 0.37
CA GLU A 799 -35.08 -0.34 0.54
C GLU A 799 -34.82 -1.61 1.36
N ALA A 800 -33.67 -2.27 1.16
CA ALA A 800 -33.26 -3.42 1.96
C ALA A 800 -33.12 -3.04 3.45
N HIS A 801 -32.46 -1.92 3.75
CA HIS A 801 -32.37 -1.40 5.12
C HIS A 801 -33.74 -1.13 5.75
N ARG A 802 -34.69 -0.59 4.98
CA ARG A 802 -36.07 -0.35 5.47
C ARG A 802 -36.82 -1.65 5.76
N ARG A 803 -36.70 -2.66 4.91
CA ARG A 803 -37.38 -3.96 5.12
C ARG A 803 -36.89 -4.66 6.39
N SER A 804 -35.61 -4.50 6.72
CA SER A 804 -35.03 -5.05 7.95
C SER A 804 -35.43 -4.29 9.23
N ALA A 805 -35.95 -3.07 9.12
CA ALA A 805 -36.43 -2.28 10.25
C ALA A 805 -37.93 -2.56 10.48
N SER A 806 -38.23 -3.60 11.25
CA SER A 806 -39.58 -4.18 11.46
C SER A 806 -40.67 -3.25 12.06
N HIS A 807 -40.38 -1.97 12.36
CA HIS A 807 -41.31 -1.07 13.08
C HIS A 807 -41.39 0.39 12.59
N ARG A 808 -40.94 0.74 11.38
CA ARG A 808 -41.03 2.14 10.88
C ARG A 808 -42.12 2.31 9.82
N THR A 809 -43.28 2.83 10.22
CA THR A 809 -44.46 3.13 9.38
C THR A 809 -44.40 4.50 8.69
N GLN A 810 -43.35 5.30 8.87
CA GLN A 810 -43.06 6.50 8.07
C GLN A 810 -41.66 6.41 7.47
N ALA A 811 -41.48 6.86 6.23
CA ALA A 811 -40.22 6.79 5.49
C ALA A 811 -39.11 7.50 6.29
N PRO A 812 -38.18 6.78 6.93
CA PRO A 812 -37.19 7.42 7.77
C PRO A 812 -36.16 8.11 6.89
N ASP A 813 -35.70 9.25 7.36
CA ASP A 813 -34.54 9.93 6.84
C ASP A 813 -33.35 8.97 6.66
N VAL A 814 -32.61 9.14 5.56
CA VAL A 814 -31.40 8.35 5.35
C VAL A 814 -30.36 8.83 6.36
N SER A 815 -29.96 7.91 7.24
CA SER A 815 -28.91 8.15 8.22
C SER A 815 -27.53 8.28 7.54
N ARG A 816 -26.56 8.84 8.26
CA ARG A 816 -25.18 8.91 7.79
C ARG A 816 -24.63 7.51 7.52
N GLU A 817 -24.91 6.56 8.40
CA GLU A 817 -24.44 5.18 8.32
C GLU A 817 -25.00 4.45 7.10
N GLU A 818 -26.31 4.54 6.85
CA GLU A 818 -26.94 3.94 5.68
C GLU A 818 -26.38 4.54 4.39
N TRP A 819 -26.19 5.87 4.35
CA TRP A 819 -25.58 6.54 3.21
C TRP A 819 -24.15 6.04 2.96
N GLU A 820 -23.31 5.94 3.99
CA GLU A 820 -21.94 5.43 3.86
C GLU A 820 -21.91 3.99 3.35
N GLN A 821 -22.75 3.11 3.91
CA GLN A 821 -22.86 1.71 3.49
C GLN A 821 -23.28 1.60 2.03
N CYS A 822 -24.40 2.23 1.66
CA CYS A 822 -24.94 2.12 0.31
C CYS A 822 -24.05 2.79 -0.75
N THR A 823 -23.43 3.94 -0.45
CA THR A 823 -22.53 4.61 -1.40
C THR A 823 -21.16 3.92 -1.53
N THR A 824 -20.66 3.28 -0.46
CA THR A 824 -19.46 2.45 -0.54
C THR A 824 -19.67 1.31 -1.54
N VAL A 825 -20.80 0.60 -1.43
CA VAL A 825 -21.16 -0.54 -2.28
C VAL A 825 -21.43 -0.11 -3.72
N ALA A 826 -22.22 0.95 -3.93
CA ALA A 826 -22.68 1.33 -5.26
C ALA A 826 -21.56 1.93 -6.13
N CYS A 827 -20.67 2.71 -5.53
CA CYS A 827 -19.86 3.66 -6.29
C CYS A 827 -18.57 4.10 -5.58
N ASN A 828 -18.19 3.41 -4.49
CA ASN A 828 -17.08 3.81 -3.65
C ASN A 828 -17.09 5.31 -3.30
N TRP A 829 -18.26 5.82 -2.87
CA TRP A 829 -18.57 7.13 -2.28
C TRP A 829 -17.83 8.38 -2.81
N TYR A 830 -16.50 8.43 -2.77
CA TYR A 830 -15.58 9.46 -3.26
C TYR A 830 -15.71 9.77 -4.75
N GLU A 831 -16.11 8.79 -5.56
CA GLU A 831 -16.35 8.96 -7.01
C GLU A 831 -17.85 8.96 -7.36
N CYS A 832 -18.74 8.86 -6.36
CA CYS A 832 -20.16 8.66 -6.62
C CYS A 832 -20.82 9.88 -7.27
N VAL A 833 -21.29 9.71 -8.50
CA VAL A 833 -22.00 10.77 -9.24
C VAL A 833 -23.34 11.08 -8.61
N VAL A 834 -24.10 10.06 -8.21
CA VAL A 834 -25.44 10.23 -7.65
C VAL A 834 -25.39 10.41 -6.13
N GLY A 835 -24.69 9.54 -5.41
CA GLY A 835 -24.68 9.51 -3.95
C GLY A 835 -24.17 10.80 -3.29
N LEU A 836 -23.19 11.48 -3.90
CA LEU A 836 -22.64 12.73 -3.38
C LEU A 836 -23.63 13.92 -3.45
N GLY A 837 -24.70 13.82 -4.24
CA GLY A 837 -25.79 14.80 -4.27
C GLY A 837 -26.75 14.70 -3.08
N MET A 838 -26.62 13.66 -2.23
CA MET A 838 -27.43 13.51 -1.01
C MET A 838 -26.75 14.29 0.13
N TYR A 839 -27.00 15.60 0.21
CA TYR A 839 -26.29 16.47 1.17
C TYR A 839 -26.71 16.26 2.62
N ALA A 840 -27.96 15.90 2.88
CA ALA A 840 -28.49 15.75 4.23
C ALA A 840 -27.74 14.74 5.11
N PRO A 841 -27.55 13.46 4.69
CA PRO A 841 -26.78 12.51 5.48
C PRO A 841 -25.32 12.94 5.67
N GLN A 842 -24.76 13.68 4.71
CA GLN A 842 -23.40 14.22 4.83
C GLN A 842 -23.33 15.28 5.93
N LEU A 843 -24.16 16.31 5.87
CA LEU A 843 -24.22 17.39 6.86
C LEU A 843 -24.55 16.87 8.27
N ARG A 844 -25.48 15.91 8.41
CA ARG A 844 -25.76 15.27 9.70
C ARG A 844 -24.54 14.60 10.31
N GLY A 845 -23.64 14.06 9.48
CA GLY A 845 -22.35 13.53 9.94
C GLY A 845 -21.45 14.61 10.56
N TRP A 846 -21.49 15.83 10.02
CA TRP A 846 -20.75 16.98 10.55
C TRP A 846 -21.39 17.55 11.83
N LEU A 847 -22.72 17.64 11.86
CA LEU A 847 -23.49 18.16 12.98
C LEU A 847 -23.40 17.32 14.25
N ARG A 848 -22.89 16.08 14.17
CA ARG A 848 -22.54 15.27 15.35
C ARG A 848 -21.38 15.83 16.16
N TYR A 849 -20.56 16.69 15.55
CA TYR A 849 -19.29 17.17 16.13
C TYR A 849 -19.23 18.68 16.27
N PHE A 850 -19.95 19.42 15.41
CA PHE A 850 -19.89 20.87 15.34
C PHE A 850 -21.27 21.48 15.43
N ASP A 851 -21.33 22.64 16.06
CA ASP A 851 -22.58 23.38 16.25
C ASP A 851 -23.05 23.97 14.90
N PRO A 852 -24.36 23.97 14.59
CA PRO A 852 -24.90 24.55 13.37
C PRO A 852 -24.44 26.00 13.09
N HIS A 853 -24.29 26.84 14.11
CA HIS A 853 -23.84 28.23 13.96
C HIS A 853 -22.40 28.37 13.45
N GLN A 854 -21.63 27.28 13.43
CA GLN A 854 -20.30 27.22 12.85
C GLN A 854 -20.30 26.99 11.34
N PHE A 855 -21.48 26.86 10.72
CA PHE A 855 -21.62 26.60 9.29
C PHE A 855 -22.29 27.77 8.58
N LEU A 856 -21.80 28.07 7.38
CA LEU A 856 -22.44 28.93 6.40
C LEU A 856 -22.75 28.07 5.17
N LEU A 857 -24.04 27.84 4.93
CA LEU A 857 -24.50 27.16 3.73
C LEU A 857 -24.72 28.21 2.63
N LEU A 858 -24.08 28.01 1.48
CA LEU A 858 -24.18 28.86 0.31
C LEU A 858 -24.71 28.06 -0.86
N GLU A 859 -25.62 28.67 -1.62
CA GLU A 859 -26.06 28.10 -2.89
C GLU A 859 -25.20 28.65 -4.03
N ALA A 860 -24.65 27.75 -4.84
CA ALA A 860 -23.72 28.09 -5.90
C ALA A 860 -24.34 29.05 -6.94
N HIS A 861 -25.65 28.97 -7.18
CA HIS A 861 -26.34 29.88 -8.09
C HIS A 861 -26.33 31.34 -7.58
N ARG A 862 -26.39 31.55 -6.26
CA ARG A 862 -26.34 32.89 -5.64
C ARG A 862 -24.98 33.55 -5.74
N LEU A 863 -23.91 32.77 -5.95
CA LEU A 863 -22.59 33.33 -6.24
C LEU A 863 -22.59 34.14 -7.55
N LEU A 864 -23.42 33.74 -8.51
CA LEU A 864 -23.58 34.41 -9.80
C LEU A 864 -24.69 35.45 -9.79
N SER A 865 -25.86 35.12 -9.24
CA SER A 865 -27.03 36.02 -9.25
C SER A 865 -26.92 37.16 -8.22
N GLU A 866 -26.29 36.91 -7.07
CA GLU A 866 -26.24 37.82 -5.93
C GLU A 866 -24.84 37.92 -5.28
N PRO A 867 -23.76 38.15 -6.07
CA PRO A 867 -22.38 38.07 -5.58
C PRO A 867 -22.11 39.01 -4.41
N MET A 868 -22.68 40.22 -4.43
CA MET A 868 -22.55 41.21 -3.36
C MET A 868 -23.16 40.74 -2.04
N GLN A 869 -24.32 40.06 -2.10
CA GLN A 869 -25.01 39.60 -0.90
C GLN A 869 -24.29 38.39 -0.29
N VAL A 870 -23.82 37.46 -1.13
CA VAL A 870 -23.03 36.32 -0.67
C VAL A 870 -21.70 36.77 -0.08
N ALA A 871 -21.02 37.73 -0.71
CA ALA A 871 -19.82 38.37 -0.16
C ALA A 871 -20.06 38.95 1.24
N LYS A 872 -21.16 39.70 1.44
CA LYS A 872 -21.56 40.25 2.75
C LYS A 872 -21.85 39.16 3.78
N GLN A 873 -22.52 38.08 3.38
CA GLN A 873 -22.79 36.94 4.27
C GLN A 873 -21.49 36.27 4.74
N ILE A 874 -20.55 36.03 3.83
CA ILE A 874 -19.23 35.47 4.16
C ILE A 874 -18.47 36.41 5.11
N GLN A 875 -18.47 37.72 4.84
CA GLN A 875 -17.84 38.73 5.72
C GLN A 875 -18.42 38.70 7.13
N ALA A 876 -19.75 38.72 7.24
CA ALA A 876 -20.44 38.69 8.53
C ALA A 876 -20.14 37.40 9.30
N PHE A 877 -20.15 36.27 8.61
CA PHE A 877 -19.91 34.95 9.19
C PHE A 877 -18.46 34.77 9.68
N LEU A 878 -17.48 35.23 8.90
CA LEU A 878 -16.06 35.16 9.24
C LEU A 878 -15.58 36.32 10.13
N ARG A 879 -16.42 37.34 10.34
CA ARG A 879 -16.08 38.60 11.05
C ARG A 879 -14.86 39.28 10.43
N MET A 880 -14.83 39.36 9.10
CA MET A 880 -13.73 39.92 8.32
C MET A 880 -14.02 41.34 7.81
N PRO A 881 -12.98 42.14 7.48
CA PRO A 881 -13.14 43.42 6.80
C PRO A 881 -13.88 43.28 5.45
N VAL A 882 -14.40 44.40 4.93
CA VAL A 882 -15.11 44.43 3.65
C VAL A 882 -14.22 43.93 2.51
N LEU A 883 -14.70 42.94 1.77
CA LEU A 883 -14.03 42.35 0.60
C LEU A 883 -13.92 43.41 -0.50
N ALA A 884 -12.70 43.83 -0.83
CA ALA A 884 -12.45 44.96 -1.73
C ALA A 884 -12.68 44.69 -3.24
N SER A 885 -12.86 43.42 -3.66
CA SER A 885 -13.07 43.07 -5.08
C SER A 885 -14.02 41.89 -5.24
N ILE A 886 -15.25 42.15 -5.73
CA ILE A 886 -16.32 41.16 -5.91
C ILE A 886 -16.37 40.63 -7.36
N GLU A 887 -15.58 41.22 -8.27
CA GLU A 887 -15.39 40.78 -9.67
C GLU A 887 -14.96 39.30 -9.78
N LEU A 888 -14.30 38.74 -8.75
CA LEU A 888 -13.88 37.33 -8.71
C LEU A 888 -15.05 36.34 -8.58
N LEU A 889 -16.19 36.78 -8.03
CA LEU A 889 -17.41 35.95 -7.99
C LEU A 889 -18.11 35.86 -9.35
N GLN A 890 -17.72 36.71 -10.31
CA GLN A 890 -18.33 36.81 -11.65
C GLN A 890 -17.61 35.93 -12.71
N GLY A 891 -16.59 35.14 -12.30
CA GLY A 891 -15.70 34.39 -13.20
C GLY A 891 -16.14 32.97 -13.60
N GLN A 892 -16.51 32.82 -14.88
CA GLN A 892 -16.56 31.63 -15.74
C GLN A 892 -17.32 30.37 -15.26
N ASP A 893 -18.65 30.43 -15.16
CA ASP A 893 -19.49 29.24 -15.42
C ASP A 893 -19.77 29.15 -16.94
N ASN A 894 -18.70 29.07 -17.76
CA ASN A 894 -18.78 28.82 -19.21
C ASN A 894 -19.06 27.34 -19.50
N MET A 895 -20.03 26.79 -18.79
CA MET A 895 -20.66 25.54 -19.14
C MET A 895 -21.86 25.90 -19.98
N SER A 896 -21.73 25.74 -21.30
CA SER A 896 -22.92 25.58 -22.12
C SER A 896 -23.79 24.52 -21.44
N HIS A 897 -25.08 24.82 -21.27
CA HIS A 897 -26.10 23.83 -20.99
C HIS A 897 -26.11 22.87 -22.19
N ALA A 898 -25.10 21.99 -22.30
CA ALA A 898 -25.16 20.85 -23.17
C ALA A 898 -26.38 20.08 -22.68
N ALA A 899 -27.46 20.19 -23.46
CA ALA A 899 -28.77 19.71 -23.09
C ALA A 899 -28.61 18.29 -22.56
N LEU A 900 -28.92 18.09 -21.28
CA LEU A 900 -29.12 16.76 -20.76
C LEU A 900 -30.00 16.02 -21.77
N GLY A 901 -29.62 14.79 -22.11
CA GLY A 901 -30.65 13.87 -22.54
C GLY A 901 -31.73 13.89 -21.46
N ASP A 902 -32.89 14.39 -21.82
CA ASP A 902 -34.13 14.45 -21.05
C ASP A 902 -34.33 13.27 -20.06
N PRO A 903 -33.98 12.00 -20.41
CA PRO A 903 -34.09 10.87 -19.49
C PRO A 903 -33.20 10.91 -18.23
N ALA A 904 -31.96 11.40 -18.33
CA ALA A 904 -31.03 11.41 -17.18
C ALA A 904 -31.47 12.44 -16.13
N ARG A 905 -31.93 13.61 -16.61
CA ARG A 905 -32.48 14.67 -15.77
C ARG A 905 -33.70 14.18 -15.02
N ARG A 906 -34.68 13.58 -15.73
CA ARG A 906 -35.89 13.01 -15.11
C ARG A 906 -35.58 11.95 -14.06
N LEU A 907 -34.59 11.08 -14.31
CA LEU A 907 -34.20 10.05 -13.36
C LEU A 907 -33.59 10.66 -12.09
N LEU A 908 -32.67 11.62 -12.23
CA LEU A 908 -32.08 12.31 -11.08
C LEU A 908 -33.10 13.16 -10.33
N GLN A 909 -34.03 13.83 -11.02
CA GLN A 909 -35.15 14.55 -10.40
C GLN A 909 -35.99 13.60 -9.54
N ARG A 910 -36.40 12.46 -10.09
CA ARG A 910 -37.15 11.44 -9.34
C ARG A 910 -36.36 10.93 -8.13
N PHE A 911 -35.08 10.61 -8.32
CA PHE A 911 -34.22 10.12 -7.25
C PHE A 911 -34.07 11.16 -6.12
N TYR A 912 -33.65 12.39 -6.45
CA TYR A 912 -33.38 13.44 -5.46
C TYR A 912 -34.63 14.07 -4.85
N SER A 913 -35.80 13.99 -5.50
CA SER A 913 -37.05 14.58 -4.98
C SER A 913 -37.32 14.21 -3.51
N ARG A 914 -37.03 12.97 -3.13
CA ARG A 914 -37.22 12.43 -1.76
C ARG A 914 -36.14 12.89 -0.77
N PHE A 915 -34.95 13.21 -1.25
CA PHE A 915 -33.81 13.58 -0.41
C PHE A 915 -33.63 15.10 -0.28
N ASN A 916 -34.09 15.86 -1.28
CA ASN A 916 -34.06 17.32 -1.27
C ASN A 916 -34.89 17.91 -0.13
N VAL A 917 -35.97 17.23 0.28
CA VAL A 917 -36.76 17.63 1.46
C VAL A 917 -35.88 17.68 2.70
N GLN A 918 -35.10 16.63 2.96
CA GLN A 918 -34.20 16.56 4.12
C GLN A 918 -33.12 17.63 4.07
N THR A 919 -32.57 17.89 2.88
CA THR A 919 -31.60 18.96 2.70
C THR A 919 -32.23 20.32 3.01
N ARG A 920 -33.43 20.61 2.48
CA ARG A 920 -34.14 21.87 2.77
C ARG A 920 -34.46 22.04 4.25
N THR A 921 -34.87 20.97 4.93
CA THR A 921 -35.10 20.99 6.39
C THR A 921 -33.82 21.38 7.12
N LEU A 922 -32.69 20.73 6.81
CA LEU A 922 -31.40 21.10 7.40
C LEU A 922 -31.03 22.55 7.09
N PHE A 923 -31.19 23.02 5.85
CA PHE A 923 -30.93 24.42 5.49
C PHE A 923 -31.69 25.41 6.37
N ARG A 924 -32.95 25.12 6.67
CA ARG A 924 -33.78 25.95 7.57
C ARG A 924 -33.25 25.91 9.01
N GLU A 925 -32.84 24.73 9.49
CA GLU A 925 -32.22 24.57 10.81
C GLU A 925 -30.92 25.37 10.94
N PHE A 926 -30.10 25.44 9.88
CA PHE A 926 -28.87 26.25 9.85
C PHE A 926 -29.12 27.76 9.76
N ALA A 927 -30.25 28.19 9.19
CA ALA A 927 -30.57 29.61 8.98
C ALA A 927 -31.19 30.30 10.21
N GLY A 928 -31.86 29.55 11.10
CA GLY A 928 -32.41 30.07 12.36
C GLY A 928 -33.51 31.15 12.24
N GLY A 929 -34.73 30.79 11.79
CA GLY A 929 -35.93 31.66 11.81
C GLY A 929 -36.59 31.87 10.43
N PRO A 930 -37.88 32.30 10.34
CA PRO A 930 -38.80 31.95 9.25
C PRO A 930 -38.53 32.61 7.89
N ASP A 931 -38.96 31.90 6.84
CA ASP A 931 -39.08 32.22 5.41
C ASP A 931 -37.84 32.66 4.61
N LEU A 932 -37.23 31.66 3.97
CA LEU A 932 -36.66 31.80 2.63
C LEU A 932 -37.51 30.95 1.69
N ASP A 933 -38.37 31.64 0.95
CA ASP A 933 -39.33 31.12 -0.01
C ASP A 933 -38.59 30.42 -1.16
N LEU A 934 -38.67 29.08 -1.19
CA LEU A 934 -38.19 28.24 -2.30
C LEU A 934 -39.37 27.76 -3.17
N ALA A 935 -40.40 28.61 -3.29
CA ALA A 935 -41.55 28.42 -4.18
C ALA A 935 -41.52 29.41 -5.35
N ALA A 936 -40.53 29.28 -6.25
CA ALA A 936 -40.57 29.94 -7.56
C ALA A 936 -39.77 29.15 -8.60
N SER A 937 -40.19 27.93 -8.93
CA SER A 937 -39.87 27.32 -10.25
C SER A 937 -40.89 26.27 -10.71
N GLN A 938 -42.14 26.37 -10.25
CA GLN A 938 -43.27 25.65 -10.85
C GLN A 938 -44.40 26.63 -11.17
N ALA A 939 -44.17 27.55 -12.12
CA ALA A 939 -45.18 28.22 -12.93
C ALA A 939 -44.51 29.15 -13.94
N SER A 940 -44.07 28.60 -15.08
CA SER A 940 -44.11 29.18 -16.43
C SER A 940 -43.41 28.23 -17.40
#